data_AF-A0A453AGZ3-F1
#
_entry.id   AF-A0A453AGZ3-F1
#
_cell.length_a   1.000
_cell.length_b   1.000
_cell.length_c   1.000
_cell.angle_alpha   90.00
_cell.angle_beta   90.00
_cell.angle_gamma   90.00
#
_symmetry.space_group_name_H-M   'P 1'
#
loop_
_entity.id
_entity.type
_entity.pdbx_description
1 polymer ?
#
loop_
_entity_poly.entity_id
_entity_poly.type
_entity_poly.pdbx_seq_one_letter_code
_entity_poly.pdbx_strand_id
1 'polypeptide(L)'
;MTDNGKAKSGSGAAYTINLEIFSKRLKVFYDHWNGNKSDLWASSDAIAIATPPPSEDLRYLKSTALDVWLLGYEFPETIIVFMQKQIHFLCSQKKANLIGTLKDAASEAVGSDIILHVKSKNGDGIDLMDDILRAVSAQSKSDTPVVGHIAKEAPEGKLLETWAEKLAGGSVQLADVTHGFSELFAVKDATEIICVKKAAYLTSSVMKNFVVPTMEKVIDEERKVSHSSLMDDTEKVILDPLKAKVKLKPENIDICYPPVFQSGGKFDLRPGASSNDDYLYYDPASIIICAIGSRYSNYCSNVARTFLIDATPAQSKAYETLLKAQEAALAACKPGNQMSAVFKAAVAVFEKNAPELLPNLTKSAGTGIGLEFRESGLNLNAKNDRLIKEGMIFNVNLGLSNIQAETNNEKTKQFSLLLADTALVNDKAAEILTNCSKAVKDVAYSFNEDEEEVPKPKRAKVEPNGVEALPSKATLRSDNQEMSKEELRRQHQAELARQKNEETARRLAGGGSGNGDGRGPSRNSNELVAYKNVNDVPYSRELVIQVDQRNEAVLLPIYGSMVPFHVSTVKSVTSHQDNRTCTIRIFFNVPGMPFSNDKDLKSQGAIYLKEITFRSKDPRHSSEVVQQIKTLRRQVASRESERAERATLVTQEKLQQASNKTKQMRLNDVWIRPPFGGRGRKLTGTLEAHVNGFRYSTSRADERVDIMYGNIKHAFFQPAEKEMITLLHFHLHNHIMVGNKKTKDVQFYVEVMDVVQTVGGSRRSALEG
;
A
#
# COMPACT_ATOMS: atom_id res chain seq x y z
N MET A 1 -29.73 -35.67 -24.64
CA MET A 1 -30.46 -35.36 -23.39
C MET A 1 -30.23 -36.55 -22.48
N THR A 2 -29.58 -36.48 -21.32
CA THR A 2 -29.31 -35.40 -20.39
C THR A 2 -28.10 -35.78 -19.53
N ASP A 3 -27.45 -34.73 -19.07
CA ASP A 3 -26.37 -34.59 -18.09
C ASP A 3 -26.44 -35.52 -16.85
N ASN A 4 -25.27 -35.93 -16.33
CA ASN A 4 -25.05 -36.02 -14.89
C ASN A 4 -23.54 -36.11 -14.58
N GLY A 5 -23.04 -34.98 -14.06
CA GLY A 5 -21.64 -34.71 -13.81
C GLY A 5 -20.98 -35.51 -12.70
N LYS A 6 -19.71 -35.82 -12.93
CA LYS A 6 -18.74 -36.09 -11.87
C LYS A 6 -18.00 -34.80 -11.53
N ALA A 7 -17.98 -34.49 -10.24
CA ALA A 7 -17.28 -33.39 -9.62
C ALA A 7 -15.82 -33.29 -10.09
N LYS A 8 -15.42 -32.10 -10.56
CA LYS A 8 -14.03 -31.75 -10.83
C LYS A 8 -13.29 -31.52 -9.51
N SER A 9 -12.49 -32.48 -9.09
CA SER A 9 -11.43 -32.28 -8.10
C SER A 9 -10.18 -31.73 -8.78
N GLY A 10 -9.69 -30.58 -8.30
CA GLY A 10 -8.29 -30.13 -8.36
C GLY A 10 -7.65 -29.98 -9.75
N SER A 11 -7.34 -28.73 -10.13
CA SER A 11 -6.45 -28.39 -11.24
C SER A 11 -5.02 -28.92 -10.98
N GLY A 12 -4.75 -30.17 -11.35
CA GLY A 12 -3.41 -30.73 -11.41
C GLY A 12 -2.82 -30.53 -12.80
N ALA A 13 -2.15 -29.40 -13.05
CA ALA A 13 -1.19 -29.35 -14.15
C ALA A 13 -0.06 -30.33 -13.81
N ALA A 14 0.28 -31.24 -14.74
CA ALA A 14 1.41 -32.14 -14.55
C ALA A 14 2.71 -31.32 -14.53
N TYR A 15 3.43 -31.33 -13.40
CA TYR A 15 4.76 -30.71 -13.30
C TYR A 15 5.68 -31.33 -14.37
N THR A 16 6.25 -30.49 -15.22
CA THR A 16 7.13 -30.94 -16.32
C THR A 16 8.39 -30.10 -16.31
N ILE A 17 9.54 -30.74 -16.05
CA ILE A 17 10.84 -30.06 -16.06
C ILE A 17 11.29 -29.90 -17.51
N ASN A 18 11.79 -28.71 -17.85
CA ASN A 18 12.36 -28.45 -19.17
C ASN A 18 13.77 -29.06 -19.25
N LEU A 19 13.90 -30.18 -19.96
CA LEU A 19 15.15 -30.94 -20.10
C LEU A 19 16.28 -30.12 -20.75
N GLU A 20 15.96 -29.31 -21.77
CA GLU A 20 16.96 -28.51 -22.48
C GLU A 20 17.56 -27.43 -21.57
N ILE A 21 16.70 -26.72 -20.83
CA ILE A 21 17.14 -25.71 -19.85
C ILE A 21 17.94 -26.37 -18.74
N PHE A 22 17.49 -27.51 -18.22
CA PHE A 22 18.20 -28.29 -17.21
C PHE A 22 19.60 -28.67 -17.68
N SER A 23 19.74 -29.34 -18.83
CA SER A 23 21.04 -29.77 -19.37
C SER A 23 21.97 -28.58 -19.61
N LYS A 24 21.46 -27.49 -20.17
CA LYS A 24 22.23 -26.26 -20.40
C LYS A 24 22.75 -25.69 -19.08
N ARG A 25 21.88 -25.52 -18.07
CA ARG A 25 22.22 -24.90 -16.79
C ARG A 25 23.10 -25.80 -15.93
N LEU A 26 22.87 -27.12 -15.96
CA LEU A 26 23.73 -28.10 -15.31
C LEU A 26 25.16 -28.03 -15.87
N LYS A 27 25.29 -27.96 -17.20
CA LYS A 27 26.60 -27.79 -17.84
C LYS A 27 27.27 -26.48 -17.43
N VAL A 28 26.55 -25.36 -17.46
CA VAL A 28 27.07 -24.06 -17.00
C VAL A 28 27.54 -24.12 -15.54
N PHE A 29 26.79 -24.80 -14.67
CA PHE A 29 27.17 -25.00 -13.28
C PHE A 29 28.47 -25.80 -13.14
N TYR A 30 28.59 -26.95 -13.81
CA TYR A 30 29.79 -27.79 -13.74
C TYR A 30 31.01 -27.11 -14.38
N ASP A 31 30.85 -26.44 -15.52
CA ASP A 31 31.91 -25.67 -16.17
C ASP A 31 32.41 -24.55 -15.26
N HIS A 32 31.48 -23.83 -14.59
CA HIS A 32 31.83 -22.78 -13.64
C HIS A 32 32.48 -23.33 -12.36
N TRP A 33 31.99 -24.46 -11.84
CA TRP A 33 32.58 -25.14 -10.69
C TRP A 33 34.01 -25.60 -10.98
N ASN A 34 34.22 -26.30 -12.09
CA ASN A 34 35.52 -26.82 -12.49
C ASN A 34 36.51 -25.70 -12.85
N GLY A 35 36.05 -24.66 -13.55
CA GLY A 35 36.89 -23.54 -13.95
C GLY A 35 37.32 -22.61 -12.81
N ASN A 36 36.56 -22.56 -11.71
CA ASN A 36 36.81 -21.68 -10.56
C ASN A 36 36.90 -22.43 -9.23
N LYS A 37 37.38 -23.69 -9.28
CA LYS A 37 37.30 -24.64 -8.15
C LYS A 37 37.92 -24.06 -6.87
N SER A 38 39.12 -23.48 -6.94
CA SER A 38 39.79 -22.87 -5.78
C SER A 38 39.15 -21.53 -5.37
N ASP A 39 38.87 -20.67 -6.34
CA ASP A 39 38.65 -19.25 -6.09
C ASP A 39 37.23 -18.94 -5.60
N LEU A 40 36.23 -19.66 -6.12
CA LEU A 40 34.81 -19.40 -5.83
C LEU A 40 34.10 -20.58 -5.16
N TRP A 41 34.63 -21.79 -5.32
CA TRP A 41 34.04 -23.03 -4.83
C TRP A 41 34.86 -23.71 -3.73
N ALA A 42 35.80 -22.97 -3.14
CA ALA A 42 36.57 -23.36 -1.96
C ALA A 42 37.24 -24.76 -2.05
N SER A 43 37.67 -25.12 -3.26
CA SER A 43 38.26 -26.43 -3.59
C SER A 43 37.36 -27.63 -3.29
N SER A 44 36.04 -27.43 -3.22
CA SER A 44 35.06 -28.47 -2.87
C SER A 44 35.09 -29.66 -3.82
N ASP A 45 35.13 -30.88 -3.28
CA ASP A 45 35.05 -32.14 -4.01
C ASP A 45 33.60 -32.54 -4.29
N ALA A 46 32.69 -32.17 -3.39
CA ALA A 46 31.25 -32.26 -3.56
C ALA A 46 30.56 -30.96 -3.13
N ILE A 47 29.40 -30.66 -3.70
CA ILE A 47 28.57 -29.52 -3.27
C ILE A 47 27.22 -30.05 -2.80
N ALA A 48 26.90 -29.82 -1.53
CA ALA A 48 25.66 -30.23 -0.90
C ALA A 48 24.73 -29.03 -0.69
N ILE A 49 23.53 -29.11 -1.27
CA ILE A 49 22.49 -28.08 -1.18
C ILE A 49 21.26 -28.74 -0.58
N ALA A 50 20.73 -28.13 0.47
CA ALA A 50 19.59 -28.65 1.19
C ALA A 50 18.50 -27.59 1.25
N THR A 51 17.35 -27.88 0.65
CA THR A 51 16.21 -26.95 0.59
C THR A 51 15.22 -27.29 1.71
N PRO A 52 14.85 -26.33 2.57
CA PRO A 52 14.00 -26.58 3.73
C PRO A 52 12.54 -26.88 3.37
N PRO A 53 11.70 -27.25 4.35
CA PRO A 53 10.26 -27.32 4.15
C PRO A 53 9.65 -26.00 3.66
N PRO A 54 8.45 -26.05 3.06
CA PRO A 54 7.72 -24.85 2.70
C PRO A 54 7.47 -23.99 3.94
N SER A 55 7.61 -22.67 3.80
CA SER A 55 7.23 -21.71 4.84
C SER A 55 6.13 -20.81 4.31
N GLU A 56 5.28 -20.31 5.22
CA GLU A 56 4.33 -19.24 4.92
C GLU A 56 5.04 -17.87 4.81
N ASP A 57 6.24 -17.75 5.38
CA ASP A 57 7.05 -16.54 5.30
C ASP A 57 7.69 -16.40 3.91
N LEU A 58 7.57 -15.21 3.32
CA LEU A 58 8.26 -14.86 2.10
C LEU A 58 9.77 -14.72 2.38
N ARG A 59 10.54 -15.71 1.93
CA ARG A 59 11.99 -15.78 2.14
C ARG A 59 12.73 -16.14 0.86
N TYR A 60 13.91 -15.55 0.70
CA TYR A 60 14.81 -15.82 -0.41
C TYR A 60 15.97 -16.67 0.05
N LEU A 61 15.95 -17.95 -0.32
CA LEU A 61 17.04 -18.88 -0.08
C LEU A 61 17.75 -19.15 -1.40
N LYS A 62 19.07 -19.22 -1.33
CA LYS A 62 19.96 -19.55 -2.43
C LYS A 62 19.84 -21.03 -2.82
N SER A 63 19.51 -21.91 -1.86
CA SER A 63 19.10 -23.30 -2.13
C SER A 63 17.85 -23.35 -3.02
N THR A 64 16.78 -22.65 -2.65
CA THR A 64 15.56 -22.54 -3.46
C THR A 64 15.81 -21.86 -4.80
N ALA A 65 16.68 -20.85 -4.87
CA ALA A 65 17.08 -20.23 -6.13
C ALA A 65 17.76 -21.23 -7.06
N LEU A 66 18.61 -22.14 -6.53
CA LEU A 66 19.20 -23.21 -7.33
C LEU A 66 18.15 -24.19 -7.86
N ASP A 67 17.18 -24.59 -7.03
CA ASP A 67 16.10 -25.49 -7.47
C ASP A 67 15.32 -24.88 -8.64
N VAL A 68 14.90 -23.62 -8.51
CA VAL A 68 14.16 -22.92 -9.55
C VAL A 68 15.03 -22.68 -10.79
N TRP A 69 16.30 -22.32 -10.60
CA TRP A 69 17.21 -22.09 -11.70
C TRP A 69 17.47 -23.38 -12.48
N LEU A 70 17.75 -24.48 -11.80
CA LEU A 70 18.14 -25.74 -12.45
C LEU A 70 16.93 -26.55 -12.93
N LEU A 71 15.87 -26.63 -12.11
CA LEU A 71 14.73 -27.54 -12.30
C LEU A 71 13.43 -26.83 -12.67
N GLY A 72 13.37 -25.49 -12.56
CA GLY A 72 12.19 -24.68 -12.87
C GLY A 72 11.13 -24.61 -11.76
N TYR A 73 11.32 -25.36 -10.67
CA TYR A 73 10.39 -25.45 -9.53
C TYR A 73 11.16 -25.51 -8.22
N GLU A 74 10.48 -25.20 -7.11
CA GLU A 74 11.04 -25.40 -5.77
C GLU A 74 10.91 -26.86 -5.36
N PHE A 75 11.96 -27.41 -4.75
CA PHE A 75 11.98 -28.78 -4.22
C PHE A 75 12.17 -28.75 -2.70
N PRO A 76 11.13 -28.39 -1.91
CA PRO A 76 11.25 -28.31 -0.45
C PRO A 76 11.66 -29.67 0.16
N GLU A 77 12.18 -29.73 1.37
CA GLU A 77 12.63 -30.99 2.02
C GLU A 77 13.42 -31.92 1.06
N THR A 78 14.40 -31.37 0.35
CA THR A 78 15.22 -32.10 -0.63
C THR A 78 16.68 -31.76 -0.42
N ILE A 79 17.55 -32.77 -0.48
CA ILE A 79 19.00 -32.60 -0.45
C ILE A 79 19.54 -33.03 -1.81
N ILE A 80 20.36 -32.18 -2.42
CA ILE A 80 21.06 -32.43 -3.68
C ILE A 80 22.55 -32.39 -3.39
N VAL A 81 23.27 -33.45 -3.72
CA VAL A 81 24.73 -33.52 -3.59
C VAL A 81 25.35 -33.73 -4.97
N PHE A 82 26.00 -32.70 -5.48
CA PHE A 82 26.70 -32.71 -6.76
C PHE A 82 28.12 -33.24 -6.56
N MET A 83 28.51 -34.22 -7.38
CA MET A 83 29.86 -34.77 -7.48
C MET A 83 30.26 -34.85 -8.96
N GLN A 84 31.53 -35.17 -9.23
CA GLN A 84 32.05 -35.18 -10.61
C GLN A 84 31.44 -36.27 -11.50
N LYS A 85 31.04 -37.42 -10.92
CA LYS A 85 30.45 -38.54 -11.69
C LYS A 85 29.00 -38.84 -11.31
N GLN A 86 28.51 -38.29 -10.20
CA GLN A 86 27.20 -38.62 -9.67
C GLN A 86 26.51 -37.38 -9.11
N ILE A 87 25.19 -37.34 -9.21
CA ILE A 87 24.35 -36.33 -8.54
C ILE A 87 23.34 -37.08 -7.68
N HIS A 88 23.44 -36.91 -6.36
CA HIS A 88 22.59 -37.62 -5.42
C HIS A 88 21.42 -36.72 -5.01
N PHE A 89 20.20 -37.24 -5.11
CA PHE A 89 19.00 -36.56 -4.63
C PHE A 89 18.36 -37.37 -3.51
N LEU A 90 18.24 -36.79 -2.31
CA LEU A 90 17.46 -37.34 -1.21
C LEU A 90 16.14 -36.58 -1.11
N CYS A 91 15.03 -37.25 -1.47
CA CYS A 91 13.71 -36.63 -1.55
C CYS A 91 12.56 -37.64 -1.38
N SER A 92 11.31 -37.16 -1.44
CA SER A 92 10.14 -38.04 -1.41
C SER A 92 9.92 -38.79 -2.72
N GLN A 93 9.18 -39.91 -2.69
CA GLN A 93 8.89 -40.72 -3.88
C GLN A 93 8.29 -39.91 -5.05
N LYS A 94 7.41 -38.94 -4.76
CA LYS A 94 6.80 -38.10 -5.80
C LYS A 94 7.83 -37.25 -6.54
N LYS A 95 8.80 -36.69 -5.80
CA LYS A 95 9.88 -35.88 -6.37
C LYS A 95 10.88 -36.75 -7.11
N ALA A 96 11.22 -37.91 -6.56
CA ALA A 96 12.09 -38.89 -7.20
C ALA A 96 11.56 -39.33 -8.58
N ASN A 97 10.24 -39.53 -8.72
CA ASN A 97 9.64 -39.87 -10.02
C ASN A 97 9.84 -38.76 -11.07
N LEU A 98 9.78 -37.48 -10.66
CA LEU A 98 9.98 -36.34 -11.54
C LEU A 98 11.47 -36.16 -11.88
N ILE A 99 12.36 -36.26 -10.90
CA ILE A 99 13.82 -36.14 -11.09
C ILE A 99 14.36 -37.32 -11.91
N GLY A 100 13.72 -38.49 -11.82
CA GLY A 100 14.09 -39.67 -12.60
C GLY A 100 14.06 -39.46 -14.11
N THR A 101 13.26 -38.50 -14.62
CA THR A 101 13.22 -38.17 -16.05
C THR A 101 14.46 -37.39 -16.52
N LEU A 102 15.30 -36.91 -15.58
CA LEU A 102 16.49 -36.11 -15.86
C LEU A 102 17.77 -36.94 -16.01
N LYS A 103 17.71 -38.26 -15.76
CA LYS A 103 18.90 -39.14 -15.73
C LYS A 103 19.71 -39.06 -17.03
N ASP A 104 19.05 -39.29 -18.15
CA ASP A 104 19.71 -39.29 -19.47
C ASP A 104 20.24 -37.88 -19.80
N ALA A 105 19.42 -36.85 -19.53
CA ALA A 105 19.76 -35.45 -19.76
C ALA A 105 21.00 -34.99 -18.94
N ALA A 106 21.18 -35.48 -17.72
CA ALA A 106 22.35 -35.19 -16.88
C ALA A 106 23.60 -35.93 -17.35
N SER A 107 23.44 -37.21 -17.71
CA SER A 107 24.53 -38.04 -18.23
C SER A 107 25.07 -37.48 -19.55
N GLU A 108 24.18 -37.06 -20.47
CA GLU A 108 24.57 -36.42 -21.73
C GLU A 108 25.21 -35.03 -21.53
N ALA A 109 24.73 -34.24 -20.57
CA ALA A 109 25.20 -32.86 -20.38
C ALA A 109 26.57 -32.77 -19.73
N VAL A 110 26.83 -33.58 -18.69
CA VAL A 110 28.03 -33.47 -17.84
C VAL A 110 28.67 -34.82 -17.48
N GLY A 111 28.18 -35.94 -18.04
CA GLY A 111 28.72 -37.27 -17.75
C GLY A 111 28.47 -37.73 -16.31
N SER A 112 27.46 -37.17 -15.62
CA SER A 112 27.12 -37.52 -14.25
C SER A 112 25.81 -38.30 -14.15
N ASP A 113 25.83 -39.39 -13.39
CA ASP A 113 24.65 -40.24 -13.16
C ASP A 113 23.82 -39.71 -11.99
N ILE A 114 22.50 -39.56 -12.19
CA ILE A 114 21.58 -39.20 -11.11
C ILE A 114 21.23 -40.44 -10.27
N ILE A 115 21.57 -40.38 -8.97
CA ILE A 115 21.25 -41.39 -7.97
C ILE A 115 20.13 -40.87 -7.06
N LEU A 116 19.02 -41.62 -7.00
CA LEU A 116 17.82 -41.23 -6.25
C LEU A 116 17.75 -41.99 -4.92
N HIS A 117 17.72 -41.25 -3.83
CA HIS A 117 17.53 -41.73 -2.48
C HIS A 117 16.11 -41.37 -2.03
N VAL A 118 15.22 -42.37 -1.96
CA VAL A 118 13.81 -42.12 -1.65
C VAL A 118 13.56 -42.23 -0.16
N LYS A 119 13.30 -41.09 0.49
CA LYS A 119 12.90 -41.06 1.90
C LYS A 119 11.47 -41.56 2.06
N SER A 120 11.29 -42.58 2.90
CA SER A 120 9.95 -43.03 3.30
C SER A 120 9.27 -41.97 4.17
N LYS A 121 7.93 -41.99 4.23
CA LYS A 121 7.14 -40.98 4.97
C LYS A 121 7.53 -40.88 6.45
N ASN A 122 7.84 -42.02 7.08
CA ASN A 122 8.17 -42.11 8.51
C ASN A 122 9.66 -42.32 8.78
N GLY A 123 10.48 -42.52 7.75
CA GLY A 123 11.93 -42.67 7.90
C GLY A 123 12.61 -41.34 8.20
N ASP A 124 13.66 -41.40 9.01
CA ASP A 124 14.57 -40.27 9.27
C ASP A 124 15.51 -39.99 8.09
N GLY A 125 15.78 -41.01 7.27
CA GLY A 125 16.67 -40.90 6.10
C GLY A 125 18.15 -41.02 6.45
N ILE A 126 18.50 -41.41 7.68
CA ILE A 126 19.88 -41.46 8.17
C ILE A 126 20.74 -42.40 7.34
N ASP A 127 20.27 -43.62 7.09
CA ASP A 127 21.01 -44.62 6.29
C ASP A 127 21.30 -44.11 4.86
N LEU A 128 20.34 -43.37 4.30
CA LEU A 128 20.47 -42.77 2.96
C LEU A 128 21.50 -41.62 2.96
N MET A 129 21.57 -40.84 4.03
CA MET A 129 22.61 -39.82 4.20
C MET A 129 23.99 -40.46 4.31
N ASP A 130 24.10 -41.57 5.06
CA ASP A 130 25.35 -42.31 5.20
C ASP A 130 25.80 -42.96 3.87
N ASP A 131 24.87 -43.40 3.03
CA ASP A 131 25.17 -43.83 1.65
C ASP A 131 25.74 -42.68 0.80
N ILE A 132 25.16 -41.48 0.90
CA ILE A 132 25.64 -40.30 0.16
C ILE A 132 27.05 -39.91 0.63
N LEU A 133 27.30 -39.85 1.95
CA LEU A 133 28.62 -39.50 2.48
C LEU A 133 29.68 -40.54 2.11
N ARG A 134 29.35 -41.84 2.12
CA ARG A 134 30.25 -42.89 1.62
C ARG A 134 30.60 -42.70 0.15
N ALA A 135 29.64 -42.31 -0.69
CA ALA A 135 29.89 -42.01 -2.09
C ALA A 135 30.80 -40.79 -2.27
N VAL A 136 30.63 -39.74 -1.46
CA VAL A 136 31.52 -38.57 -1.44
C VAL A 136 32.95 -38.97 -1.09
N SER A 137 33.15 -39.75 -0.02
CA SER A 137 34.48 -40.23 0.37
C SER A 137 35.11 -41.13 -0.70
N ALA A 138 34.33 -41.99 -1.36
CA ALA A 138 34.82 -42.89 -2.40
C ALA A 138 35.28 -42.18 -3.69
N GLN A 139 34.71 -41.01 -4.01
CA GLN A 139 35.09 -40.23 -5.19
C GLN A 139 36.19 -39.19 -4.90
N SER A 140 36.48 -38.93 -3.62
CA SER A 140 37.54 -38.01 -3.22
C SER A 140 38.92 -38.66 -3.31
N LYS A 141 39.94 -37.83 -3.57
CA LYS A 141 41.35 -38.23 -3.49
C LYS A 141 41.95 -38.00 -2.09
N SER A 142 41.19 -37.38 -1.20
CA SER A 142 41.58 -37.02 0.17
C SER A 142 40.83 -37.87 1.17
N ASP A 143 41.50 -38.26 2.25
CA ASP A 143 40.90 -38.97 3.39
C ASP A 143 39.79 -38.14 4.06
N THR A 144 39.86 -36.81 3.93
CA THR A 144 38.82 -35.86 4.35
C THR A 144 38.35 -35.05 3.13
N PRO A 145 37.25 -35.45 2.46
CA PRO A 145 36.72 -34.70 1.31
C PRO A 145 36.18 -33.32 1.73
N VAL A 146 36.34 -32.34 0.86
CA VAL A 146 35.76 -31.00 1.07
C VAL A 146 34.35 -30.96 0.50
N VAL A 147 33.35 -30.69 1.35
CA VAL A 147 31.95 -30.52 0.97
C VAL A 147 31.56 -29.05 1.06
N GLY A 148 31.30 -28.47 -0.11
CA GLY A 148 30.77 -27.13 -0.25
C GLY A 148 29.31 -27.07 0.18
N HIS A 149 28.94 -26.10 1.01
CA HIS A 149 27.55 -25.82 1.39
C HIS A 149 27.26 -24.31 1.44
N ILE A 150 25.98 -23.94 1.52
CA ILE A 150 25.57 -22.55 1.71
C ILE A 150 25.60 -22.24 3.21
N ALA A 151 26.71 -21.65 3.69
CA ALA A 151 26.95 -21.54 5.13
C ALA A 151 25.99 -20.60 5.88
N LYS A 152 25.35 -19.67 5.17
CA LYS A 152 24.43 -18.68 5.76
C LYS A 152 22.99 -19.18 5.91
N GLU A 153 22.66 -20.34 5.36
CA GLU A 153 21.33 -20.92 5.50
C GLU A 153 21.30 -21.86 6.71
N ALA A 154 20.48 -21.52 7.70
CA ALA A 154 20.27 -22.37 8.85
C ALA A 154 19.49 -23.63 8.42
N PRO A 155 19.85 -24.82 8.93
CA PRO A 155 19.06 -26.01 8.69
C PRO A 155 17.69 -25.86 9.37
N GLU A 156 16.63 -26.14 8.63
CA GLU A 156 15.26 -26.09 9.15
C GLU A 156 14.51 -27.36 8.81
N GLY A 157 13.86 -27.93 9.82
CA GLY A 157 13.10 -29.15 9.68
C GLY A 157 13.98 -30.38 9.83
N LYS A 158 13.35 -31.45 10.33
CA LYS A 158 14.03 -32.65 10.82
C LYS A 158 15.04 -33.24 9.82
N LEU A 159 14.72 -33.25 8.53
CA LEU A 159 15.62 -33.79 7.49
C LEU A 159 16.93 -32.99 7.39
N LEU A 160 16.84 -31.67 7.37
CA LEU A 160 17.98 -30.78 7.19
C LEU A 160 18.81 -30.66 8.47
N GLU A 161 18.15 -30.63 9.63
CA GLU A 161 18.81 -30.65 10.94
C GLU A 161 19.67 -31.92 11.08
N THR A 162 19.10 -33.10 10.80
CA THR A 162 19.85 -34.36 10.81
C THR A 162 20.98 -34.38 9.76
N TRP A 163 20.76 -33.82 8.56
CA TRP A 163 21.81 -33.73 7.54
C TRP A 163 22.97 -32.82 7.99
N ALA A 164 22.67 -31.67 8.60
CA ALA A 164 23.68 -30.76 9.12
C ALA A 164 24.50 -31.40 10.26
N GLU A 165 23.85 -32.13 11.17
CA GLU A 165 24.52 -32.90 12.22
C GLU A 165 25.47 -33.96 11.64
N LYS A 166 25.02 -34.68 10.60
CA LYS A 166 25.85 -35.68 9.90
C LYS A 166 27.07 -35.06 9.22
N LEU A 167 26.88 -33.92 8.56
CA LEU A 167 27.97 -33.17 7.94
C LEU A 167 28.97 -32.62 8.98
N ALA A 168 28.49 -32.21 10.16
CA ALA A 168 29.33 -31.74 11.26
C ALA A 168 30.08 -32.86 12.01
N GLY A 169 29.69 -34.13 11.80
CA GLY A 169 30.24 -35.32 12.48
C GLY A 169 31.69 -35.70 12.13
N GLY A 170 32.40 -34.88 11.34
CA GLY A 170 33.86 -34.98 11.14
C GLY A 170 34.33 -35.90 10.00
N SER A 171 33.42 -36.51 9.23
CA SER A 171 33.77 -37.33 8.05
C SER A 171 34.15 -36.50 6.82
N VAL A 172 33.83 -35.20 6.84
CA VAL A 172 34.05 -34.27 5.73
C VAL A 172 34.51 -32.90 6.27
N GLN A 173 35.23 -32.14 5.45
CA GLN A 173 35.52 -30.74 5.73
C GLN A 173 34.45 -29.86 5.07
N LEU A 174 33.85 -28.93 5.82
CA LEU A 174 32.84 -28.02 5.27
C LEU A 174 33.46 -26.72 4.76
N ALA A 175 32.99 -26.25 3.61
CA ALA A 175 33.41 -24.98 3.02
C ALA A 175 32.21 -24.18 2.48
N ASP A 176 32.26 -22.85 2.62
CA ASP A 176 31.20 -21.97 2.10
C ASP A 176 31.34 -21.76 0.59
N VAL A 177 30.31 -22.14 -0.17
CA VAL A 177 30.23 -21.95 -1.63
C VAL A 177 29.20 -20.89 -2.05
N THR A 178 28.69 -20.10 -1.09
CA THR A 178 27.71 -19.02 -1.35
C THR A 178 28.18 -18.05 -2.43
N HIS A 179 29.49 -17.77 -2.49
CA HIS A 179 30.07 -16.87 -3.49
C HIS A 179 30.08 -17.45 -4.90
N GLY A 180 30.29 -18.77 -5.05
CA GLY A 180 30.20 -19.48 -6.32
C GLY A 180 28.81 -19.37 -6.94
N PHE A 181 27.76 -19.61 -6.15
CA PHE A 181 26.38 -19.42 -6.62
C PHE A 181 26.04 -17.96 -6.92
N SER A 182 26.58 -17.02 -6.12
CA SER A 182 26.36 -15.59 -6.38
C SER A 182 26.93 -15.15 -7.72
N GLU A 183 28.07 -15.71 -8.14
CA GLU A 183 28.65 -15.45 -9.47
C GLU A 183 27.90 -16.20 -10.58
N LEU A 184 27.50 -17.45 -10.31
CA LEU A 184 26.75 -18.28 -11.25
C LEU A 184 25.42 -17.63 -11.65
N PHE A 185 24.69 -17.06 -10.68
CA PHE A 185 23.40 -16.40 -10.92
C PHE A 185 23.54 -14.94 -11.38
N ALA A 186 24.76 -14.38 -11.41
CA ALA A 186 24.94 -12.95 -11.62
C ALA A 186 24.49 -12.48 -13.00
N VAL A 187 24.85 -13.23 -14.05
CA VAL A 187 24.55 -12.91 -15.45
C VAL A 187 23.30 -13.69 -15.88
N LYS A 188 22.29 -12.97 -16.33
CA LYS A 188 20.98 -13.53 -16.68
C LYS A 188 20.96 -13.89 -18.17
N ASP A 189 20.42 -15.07 -18.48
CA ASP A 189 20.14 -15.48 -19.85
C ASP A 189 18.92 -14.72 -20.44
N ALA A 190 18.69 -14.86 -21.75
CA ALA A 190 17.61 -14.16 -22.43
C ALA A 190 16.21 -14.45 -21.86
N THR A 191 15.95 -15.67 -21.40
CA THR A 191 14.68 -16.07 -20.79
C THR A 191 14.51 -15.41 -19.42
N GLU A 192 15.58 -15.40 -18.62
CA GLU A 192 15.62 -14.75 -17.30
C GLU A 192 15.39 -13.24 -17.42
N ILE A 193 16.07 -12.60 -18.37
CA ILE A 193 15.89 -11.18 -18.68
C ILE A 193 14.43 -10.88 -19.03
N ILE A 194 13.78 -11.71 -19.87
CA ILE A 194 12.36 -11.53 -20.21
C ILE A 194 11.48 -11.63 -18.96
N CYS A 195 11.75 -12.57 -18.06
CA CYS A 195 11.00 -12.69 -16.80
C CYS A 195 11.15 -11.44 -15.93
N VAL A 196 12.38 -10.92 -15.77
CA VAL A 196 12.61 -9.69 -15.02
C VAL A 196 11.97 -8.47 -15.70
N LYS A 197 12.03 -8.36 -17.03
CA LYS A 197 11.34 -7.29 -17.77
C LYS A 197 9.83 -7.32 -17.56
N LYS A 198 9.21 -8.50 -17.55
CA LYS A 198 7.77 -8.65 -17.24
C LYS A 198 7.45 -8.27 -15.80
N ALA A 199 8.28 -8.70 -14.84
CA ALA A 199 8.16 -8.31 -13.44
C ALA A 199 8.26 -6.78 -13.28
N ALA A 200 9.29 -6.15 -13.85
CA ALA A 200 9.50 -4.71 -13.77
C ALA A 200 8.39 -3.90 -14.46
N TYR A 201 7.84 -4.41 -15.57
CA TYR A 201 6.70 -3.81 -16.25
C TYR A 201 5.43 -3.85 -15.37
N LEU A 202 5.16 -4.96 -14.69
CA LEU A 202 4.07 -5.05 -13.74
C LEU A 202 4.28 -4.09 -12.56
N THR A 203 5.44 -4.15 -11.92
CA THR A 203 5.84 -3.26 -10.82
C THR A 203 5.62 -1.79 -11.17
N SER A 204 6.15 -1.33 -12.32
CA SER A 204 5.98 0.07 -12.76
C SER A 204 4.53 0.43 -13.09
N SER A 205 3.78 -0.51 -13.67
CA SER A 205 2.36 -0.31 -13.96
C SER A 205 1.50 -0.24 -12.70
N VAL A 206 1.80 -1.02 -11.66
CA VAL A 206 1.10 -0.93 -10.36
C VAL A 206 1.38 0.41 -9.70
N MET A 207 2.65 0.85 -9.66
CA MET A 207 3.02 2.17 -9.13
C MET A 207 2.24 3.29 -9.85
N LYS A 208 2.26 3.27 -11.19
CA LYS A 208 1.69 4.33 -12.03
C LYS A 208 0.15 4.32 -12.08
N ASN A 209 -0.46 3.15 -12.24
CA ASN A 209 -1.88 3.04 -12.54
C ASN A 209 -2.75 2.81 -11.29
N PHE A 210 -2.14 2.44 -10.16
CA PHE A 210 -2.86 2.16 -8.94
C PHE A 210 -2.34 2.97 -7.75
N VAL A 211 -1.06 2.85 -7.39
CA VAL A 211 -0.52 3.48 -6.17
C VAL A 211 -0.63 5.00 -6.24
N VAL A 212 -0.09 5.63 -7.28
CA VAL A 212 -0.11 7.08 -7.44
C VAL A 212 -1.55 7.63 -7.45
N PRO A 213 -2.47 7.14 -8.32
CA PRO A 213 -3.86 7.62 -8.31
C PRO A 213 -4.61 7.36 -7.00
N THR A 214 -4.30 6.27 -6.30
CA THR A 214 -4.93 5.97 -5.01
C THR A 214 -4.43 6.91 -3.93
N MET A 215 -3.12 7.19 -3.89
CA MET A 215 -2.52 8.16 -2.98
C MET A 215 -3.08 9.56 -3.23
N GLU A 216 -3.08 10.03 -4.49
CA GLU A 216 -3.67 11.31 -4.89
C GLU A 216 -5.11 11.42 -4.42
N LYS A 217 -5.93 10.42 -4.71
CA LYS A 217 -7.32 10.38 -4.23
C LYS A 217 -7.45 10.42 -2.70
N VAL A 218 -6.56 9.74 -1.97
CA VAL A 218 -6.58 9.76 -0.50
C VAL A 218 -6.26 11.15 0.03
N ILE A 219 -5.30 11.84 -0.59
CA ILE A 219 -4.88 13.19 -0.25
C ILE A 219 -6.01 14.19 -0.59
N ASP A 220 -6.51 14.16 -1.82
CA ASP A 220 -7.55 15.07 -2.34
C ASP A 220 -8.89 14.94 -1.60
N GLU A 221 -9.28 13.71 -1.22
CA GLU A 221 -10.51 13.45 -0.48
C GLU A 221 -10.31 13.54 1.05
N GLU A 222 -9.12 13.93 1.51
CA GLU A 222 -8.71 14.00 2.92
C GLU A 222 -9.06 12.72 3.72
N ARG A 223 -8.84 11.55 3.11
CA ARG A 223 -9.23 10.26 3.68
C ARG A 223 -8.19 9.75 4.66
N LYS A 224 -8.67 9.25 5.80
CA LYS A 224 -7.85 8.49 6.75
C LYS A 224 -7.71 7.04 6.29
N VAL A 225 -6.56 6.70 5.71
CA VAL A 225 -6.20 5.33 5.29
C VAL A 225 -4.87 4.96 5.93
N SER A 226 -4.76 3.75 6.50
CA SER A 226 -3.51 3.28 7.11
C SER A 226 -2.51 2.83 6.05
N HIS A 227 -1.21 2.84 6.39
CA HIS A 227 -0.18 2.28 5.52
C HIS A 227 -0.43 0.78 5.24
N SER A 228 -0.85 0.02 6.25
CA SER A 228 -1.24 -1.40 6.12
C SER A 228 -2.40 -1.62 5.15
N SER A 229 -3.41 -0.74 5.14
CA SER A 229 -4.52 -0.85 4.18
C SER A 229 -4.07 -0.57 2.74
N LEU A 230 -3.16 0.40 2.53
CA LEU A 230 -2.58 0.67 1.21
C LEU A 230 -1.70 -0.49 0.74
N MET A 231 -0.96 -1.11 1.66
CA MET A 231 -0.19 -2.33 1.41
C MET A 231 -1.09 -3.46 0.91
N ASP A 232 -2.12 -3.82 1.69
CA ASP A 232 -3.04 -4.91 1.36
C ASP A 232 -3.72 -4.69 0.00
N ASP A 233 -4.14 -3.46 -0.29
CA ASP A 233 -4.80 -3.15 -1.55
C ASP A 233 -3.82 -3.17 -2.73
N THR A 234 -2.57 -2.74 -2.52
CA THR A 234 -1.52 -2.81 -3.54
C THR A 234 -1.12 -4.26 -3.84
N GLU A 235 -1.00 -5.10 -2.82
CA GLU A 235 -0.73 -6.52 -2.95
C GLU A 235 -1.81 -7.21 -3.80
N LYS A 236 -3.09 -6.96 -3.52
CA LYS A 236 -4.22 -7.48 -4.33
C LYS A 236 -4.17 -7.05 -5.79
N VAL A 237 -3.55 -5.92 -6.10
CA VAL A 237 -3.40 -5.40 -7.47
C VAL A 237 -2.18 -6.01 -8.16
N ILE A 238 -1.11 -6.30 -7.42
CA ILE A 238 0.03 -7.07 -7.96
C ILE A 238 -0.45 -8.47 -8.36
N LEU A 239 -1.16 -9.16 -7.46
CA LEU A 239 -1.66 -10.53 -7.68
C LEU A 239 -2.77 -10.62 -8.75
N ASP A 240 -3.42 -9.49 -9.08
CA ASP A 240 -4.41 -9.38 -10.14
C ASP A 240 -4.00 -8.29 -11.14
N PRO A 241 -3.04 -8.58 -12.04
CA PRO A 241 -2.38 -7.59 -12.90
C PRO A 241 -3.34 -6.85 -13.84
N LEU A 242 -4.53 -7.40 -14.10
CA LEU A 242 -5.56 -6.73 -14.90
C LEU A 242 -6.04 -5.43 -14.23
N LYS A 243 -6.05 -5.37 -12.90
CA LYS A 243 -6.35 -4.13 -12.14
C LYS A 243 -5.32 -3.02 -12.40
N ALA A 244 -4.08 -3.39 -12.70
CA ALA A 244 -3.02 -2.47 -13.11
C ALA A 244 -2.94 -2.25 -14.64
N LYS A 245 -3.94 -2.74 -15.40
CA LYS A 245 -3.99 -2.72 -16.88
C LYS A 245 -2.86 -3.53 -17.55
N VAL A 246 -2.35 -4.56 -16.88
CA VAL A 246 -1.28 -5.42 -17.36
C VAL A 246 -1.83 -6.80 -17.75
N LYS A 247 -1.49 -7.26 -18.96
CA LYS A 247 -1.88 -8.58 -19.48
C LYS A 247 -0.77 -9.60 -19.25
N LEU A 248 -0.61 -10.01 -18.00
CA LEU A 248 0.26 -11.12 -17.62
C LEU A 248 -0.56 -12.21 -16.92
N LYS A 249 -0.05 -13.44 -16.98
CA LYS A 249 -0.65 -14.62 -16.37
C LYS A 249 -0.57 -14.53 -14.83
N PRO A 250 -1.69 -14.44 -14.09
CA PRO A 250 -1.69 -14.33 -12.63
C PRO A 250 -0.98 -15.51 -11.95
N GLU A 251 -1.04 -16.71 -12.52
CA GLU A 251 -0.40 -17.92 -11.98
C GLU A 251 1.14 -17.86 -11.93
N ASN A 252 1.73 -16.92 -12.67
CA ASN A 252 3.18 -16.70 -12.69
C ASN A 252 3.58 -15.49 -11.85
N ILE A 253 2.64 -14.81 -11.18
CA ILE A 253 2.89 -13.56 -10.48
C ILE A 253 2.83 -13.77 -8.98
N ASP A 254 3.76 -13.11 -8.30
CA ASP A 254 3.75 -13.00 -6.85
C ASP A 254 4.29 -11.62 -6.43
N ILE A 255 4.20 -11.28 -5.15
CA ILE A 255 4.92 -10.14 -4.57
C ILE A 255 6.38 -10.52 -4.29
N CYS A 256 7.27 -9.52 -4.29
CA CYS A 256 8.64 -9.73 -3.80
C CYS A 256 8.75 -9.55 -2.27
N TYR A 257 7.88 -8.73 -1.73
CA TYR A 257 7.74 -8.42 -0.31
C TYR A 257 6.42 -7.64 -0.15
N PRO A 258 5.81 -7.59 1.05
CA PRO A 258 4.62 -6.79 1.29
C PRO A 258 4.89 -5.31 0.95
N PRO A 259 4.09 -4.66 0.08
CA PRO A 259 4.31 -3.27 -0.32
C PRO A 259 4.53 -2.33 0.87
N VAL A 260 5.55 -1.49 0.78
CA VAL A 260 5.96 -0.62 1.90
C VAL A 260 5.48 0.80 1.67
N PHE A 261 4.70 1.31 2.62
CA PHE A 261 4.23 2.69 2.70
C PHE A 261 4.68 3.30 4.02
N GLN A 262 5.31 4.48 3.96
CA GLN A 262 5.83 5.17 5.14
C GLN A 262 5.57 6.67 5.03
N SER A 263 5.11 7.28 6.12
CA SER A 263 4.93 8.73 6.25
C SER A 263 4.91 9.14 7.73
N GLY A 264 4.80 10.45 8.00
CA GLY A 264 4.56 10.96 9.35
C GLY A 264 5.74 10.79 10.33
N GLY A 265 6.96 10.90 9.83
CA GLY A 265 8.18 10.92 10.64
C GLY A 265 8.74 9.56 11.01
N LYS A 266 8.07 8.47 10.61
CA LYS A 266 8.50 7.09 10.89
C LYS A 266 8.94 6.42 9.60
N PHE A 267 10.25 6.36 9.39
CA PHE A 267 10.84 5.80 8.18
C PHE A 267 11.86 4.70 8.51
N ASP A 268 11.86 3.65 7.69
CA ASP A 268 12.86 2.59 7.72
C ASP A 268 13.26 2.23 6.29
N LEU A 269 14.50 2.54 5.91
CA LEU A 269 15.01 2.29 4.55
C LEU A 269 15.67 0.91 4.43
N ARG A 270 15.62 0.07 5.48
CA ARG A 270 16.16 -1.28 5.43
C ARG A 270 15.23 -2.19 4.61
N PRO A 271 15.76 -3.25 3.97
CA PRO A 271 14.93 -4.18 3.18
C PRO A 271 13.84 -4.91 3.97
N GLY A 272 13.95 -4.99 5.30
CA GLY A 272 12.94 -5.63 6.17
C GLY A 272 11.88 -4.67 6.72
N ALA A 273 11.78 -3.46 6.18
CA ALA A 273 10.76 -2.50 6.59
C ALA A 273 9.35 -2.99 6.21
N SER A 274 8.37 -2.67 7.04
CA SER A 274 6.96 -3.01 6.82
C SER A 274 6.06 -1.79 6.95
N SER A 275 4.90 -1.85 6.29
CA SER A 275 3.84 -0.86 6.46
C SER A 275 3.19 -1.02 7.84
N ASN A 276 3.03 0.07 8.58
CA ASN A 276 2.42 0.05 9.91
C ASN A 276 0.91 0.42 9.87
N ASP A 277 0.25 0.42 11.03
CA ASP A 277 -1.17 0.77 11.13
C ASP A 277 -1.43 2.28 11.33
N ASP A 278 -0.40 3.12 11.28
CA ASP A 278 -0.59 4.57 11.33
C ASP A 278 -1.26 5.04 10.02
N TYR A 279 -2.05 6.11 10.12
CA TYR A 279 -2.65 6.76 8.96
C TYR A 279 -1.60 7.47 8.12
N LEU A 280 -1.79 7.43 6.80
CA LEU A 280 -1.03 8.23 5.85
C LEU A 280 -1.06 9.70 6.28
N TYR A 281 0.11 10.31 6.36
CA TYR A 281 0.31 11.67 6.80
C TYR A 281 0.75 12.53 5.61
N TYR A 282 -0.05 13.56 5.32
CA TYR A 282 0.07 14.40 4.13
C TYR A 282 -0.26 15.87 4.45
N ASP A 283 -0.07 16.32 5.70
CA ASP A 283 -0.10 17.76 6.00
C ASP A 283 1.11 18.47 5.36
N PRO A 284 1.17 19.81 5.34
CA PRO A 284 2.31 20.52 4.78
C PRO A 284 3.67 20.09 5.33
N ALA A 285 4.69 20.11 4.47
CA ALA A 285 6.05 19.61 4.73
C ALA A 285 6.13 18.09 5.01
N SER A 286 5.22 17.30 4.45
CA SER A 286 5.20 15.84 4.59
C SER A 286 5.94 15.11 3.47
N ILE A 287 6.43 13.93 3.81
CA ILE A 287 7.09 13.00 2.89
C ILE A 287 6.39 11.65 2.96
N ILE A 288 6.14 11.06 1.80
CA ILE A 288 5.57 9.71 1.66
C ILE A 288 6.56 8.85 0.86
N ILE A 289 7.01 7.74 1.42
CA ILE A 289 7.81 6.74 0.70
C ILE A 289 6.91 5.56 0.35
N CYS A 290 6.97 5.14 -0.91
CA CYS A 290 6.36 3.90 -1.37
C CYS A 290 7.40 3.03 -2.07
N ALA A 291 7.52 1.77 -1.65
CA ALA A 291 8.35 0.76 -2.31
C ALA A 291 7.52 -0.49 -2.61
N ILE A 292 7.55 -0.93 -3.87
CA ILE A 292 6.82 -2.09 -4.34
C ILE A 292 7.71 -2.95 -5.23
N GLY A 293 7.50 -4.26 -5.18
CA GLY A 293 8.19 -5.21 -6.05
C GLY A 293 7.29 -6.38 -6.40
N SER A 294 7.17 -6.69 -7.69
CA SER A 294 6.49 -7.87 -8.18
C SER A 294 7.50 -8.89 -8.70
N ARG A 295 7.12 -10.16 -8.59
CA ARG A 295 7.85 -11.33 -9.05
C ARG A 295 7.11 -11.95 -10.23
N TYR A 296 7.81 -12.29 -11.30
CA TYR A 296 7.23 -13.02 -12.44
C TYR A 296 8.04 -14.29 -12.73
N SER A 297 7.39 -15.45 -12.66
CA SER A 297 8.01 -16.77 -12.79
C SER A 297 9.29 -16.88 -11.95
N ASN A 298 9.18 -16.47 -10.69
CA ASN A 298 10.24 -16.42 -9.68
C ASN A 298 11.31 -15.32 -9.81
N TYR A 299 11.31 -14.50 -10.86
CA TYR A 299 12.26 -13.40 -11.01
C TYR A 299 11.71 -12.09 -10.46
N CYS A 300 12.48 -11.45 -9.61
CA CYS A 300 12.13 -10.25 -8.86
C CYS A 300 12.36 -8.96 -9.65
N SER A 301 11.62 -7.93 -9.25
CA SER A 301 11.84 -6.55 -9.65
C SER A 301 11.46 -5.62 -8.50
N ASN A 302 11.93 -4.38 -8.54
CA ASN A 302 11.73 -3.40 -7.48
C ASN A 302 11.64 -1.98 -8.01
N VAL A 303 10.75 -1.18 -7.42
CA VAL A 303 10.70 0.28 -7.59
C VAL A 303 10.42 0.92 -6.24
N ALA A 304 11.06 2.05 -5.97
CA ALA A 304 10.71 2.91 -4.83
C ALA A 304 10.65 4.36 -5.27
N ARG A 305 9.64 5.08 -4.78
CA ARG A 305 9.41 6.49 -5.04
C ARG A 305 9.13 7.21 -3.73
N THR A 306 9.55 8.47 -3.70
CA THR A 306 9.22 9.40 -2.63
C THR A 306 8.38 10.52 -3.21
N PHE A 307 7.27 10.81 -2.56
CA PHE A 307 6.34 11.88 -2.88
C PHE A 307 6.44 12.97 -1.82
N LEU A 308 6.41 14.22 -2.26
CA LEU A 308 6.59 15.39 -1.41
C LEU A 308 5.30 16.20 -1.35
N ILE A 309 4.81 16.51 -0.16
CA ILE A 309 3.56 17.25 0.04
C ILE A 309 3.87 18.60 0.68
N ASP A 310 3.64 19.69 -0.05
CA ASP A 310 4.08 21.06 0.25
C ASP A 310 5.51 21.08 0.81
N ALA A 311 6.44 20.54 0.02
CA ALA A 311 7.82 20.34 0.42
C ALA A 311 8.49 21.67 0.77
N THR A 312 9.23 21.70 1.86
CA THR A 312 10.13 22.83 2.17
C THR A 312 11.28 22.89 1.15
N PRO A 313 11.92 24.06 0.95
CA PRO A 313 13.10 24.16 0.08
C PRO A 313 14.22 23.18 0.43
N ALA A 314 14.40 22.87 1.72
CA ALA A 314 15.38 21.88 2.18
C ALA A 314 15.00 20.45 1.76
N GLN A 315 13.73 20.07 1.88
CA GLN A 315 13.23 18.76 1.42
C GLN A 315 13.37 18.61 -0.11
N SER A 316 13.00 19.65 -0.87
CA SER A 316 13.16 19.67 -2.33
C SER A 316 14.63 19.56 -2.75
N LYS A 317 15.54 20.33 -2.12
CA LYS A 317 16.99 20.24 -2.38
C LYS A 317 17.54 18.84 -2.08
N ALA A 318 17.12 18.24 -0.97
CA ALA A 318 17.53 16.88 -0.59
C ALA A 318 17.06 15.84 -1.61
N TYR A 319 15.81 15.93 -2.08
CA TYR A 319 15.27 15.04 -3.10
C TYR A 319 15.98 15.21 -4.44
N GLU A 320 16.18 16.44 -4.91
CA GLU A 320 16.91 16.72 -6.15
C GLU A 320 18.36 16.19 -6.12
N THR A 321 19.02 16.30 -4.96
CA THR A 321 20.38 15.77 -4.79
C THR A 321 20.36 14.25 -4.82
N LEU A 322 19.40 13.61 -4.14
CA LEU A 322 19.22 12.16 -4.17
C LEU A 322 18.94 11.65 -5.60
N LEU A 323 18.10 12.36 -6.35
CA LEU A 323 17.79 12.06 -7.75
C LEU A 323 19.06 12.10 -8.62
N LYS A 324 19.84 13.18 -8.53
CA LYS A 324 21.13 13.31 -9.25
C LYS A 324 22.11 12.20 -8.86
N ALA A 325 22.17 11.83 -7.57
CA ALA A 325 23.06 10.78 -7.09
C ALA A 325 22.65 9.40 -7.63
N GLN A 326 21.35 9.09 -7.68
CA GLN A 326 20.83 7.85 -8.25
C GLN A 326 21.04 7.79 -9.76
N GLU A 327 20.90 8.91 -10.48
CA GLU A 327 21.22 8.99 -11.91
C GLU A 327 22.72 8.79 -12.19
N ALA A 328 23.60 9.34 -11.36
CA ALA A 328 25.04 9.10 -11.45
C ALA A 328 25.40 7.62 -11.18
N ALA A 329 24.75 6.99 -10.19
CA ALA A 329 24.91 5.56 -9.92
C ALA A 329 24.46 4.72 -11.13
N LEU A 330 23.26 4.97 -11.67
CA LEU A 330 22.75 4.28 -12.86
C LEU A 330 23.68 4.45 -14.07
N ALA A 331 24.22 5.66 -14.29
CA ALA A 331 25.17 5.93 -15.37
C ALA A 331 26.51 5.21 -15.20
N ALA A 332 26.89 4.89 -13.95
CA ALA A 332 28.09 4.13 -13.62
C ALA A 332 27.88 2.59 -13.72
N CYS A 333 26.63 2.11 -13.78
CA CYS A 333 26.31 0.71 -14.03
C CYS A 333 26.59 0.34 -15.51
N LYS A 334 27.86 0.12 -15.83
CA LYS A 334 28.36 -0.22 -17.17
C LYS A 334 29.25 -1.45 -17.11
N PRO A 335 29.27 -2.29 -18.16
CA PRO A 335 30.22 -3.39 -18.24
C PRO A 335 31.66 -2.91 -18.03
N GLY A 336 32.45 -3.66 -17.26
CA GLY A 336 33.84 -3.35 -16.94
C GLY A 336 34.06 -2.38 -15.78
N ASN A 337 33.04 -1.65 -15.32
CA ASN A 337 33.17 -0.84 -14.12
C ASN A 337 33.16 -1.71 -12.86
N GLN A 338 33.91 -1.31 -11.83
CA GLN A 338 33.79 -1.90 -10.50
C GLN A 338 32.45 -1.54 -9.85
N MET A 339 31.84 -2.46 -9.12
CA MET A 339 30.62 -2.19 -8.34
C MET A 339 30.81 -1.05 -7.33
N SER A 340 32.04 -0.89 -6.80
CA SER A 340 32.39 0.21 -5.89
C SER A 340 32.35 1.57 -6.58
N ALA A 341 32.60 1.64 -7.89
CA ALA A 341 32.51 2.87 -8.67
C ALA A 341 31.07 3.40 -8.74
N VAL A 342 30.06 2.52 -8.74
CA VAL A 342 28.64 2.90 -8.74
C VAL A 342 28.27 3.68 -7.48
N PHE A 343 28.67 3.17 -6.32
CA PHE A 343 28.42 3.84 -5.05
C PHE A 343 29.25 5.13 -4.92
N LYS A 344 30.52 5.10 -5.33
CA LYS A 344 31.39 6.29 -5.34
C LYS A 344 30.84 7.41 -6.23
N ALA A 345 30.23 7.08 -7.37
CA ALA A 345 29.59 8.07 -8.25
C ALA A 345 28.44 8.81 -7.54
N ALA A 346 27.63 8.09 -6.76
CA ALA A 346 26.59 8.73 -5.95
C ALA A 346 27.18 9.59 -4.82
N VAL A 347 28.19 9.09 -4.11
CA VAL A 347 28.87 9.84 -3.04
C VAL A 347 29.46 11.15 -3.57
N ALA A 348 30.09 11.14 -4.74
CA ALA A 348 30.66 12.33 -5.37
C ALA A 348 29.60 13.42 -5.67
N VAL A 349 28.36 13.03 -5.97
CA VAL A 349 27.25 14.00 -6.14
C VAL A 349 26.92 14.68 -4.81
N PHE A 350 26.91 13.94 -3.71
CA PHE A 350 26.66 14.51 -2.39
C PHE A 350 27.82 15.40 -1.93
N GLU A 351 29.07 14.94 -2.07
CA GLU A 351 30.27 15.75 -1.73
C GLU A 351 30.27 17.11 -2.43
N LYS A 352 29.80 17.16 -3.69
CA LYS A 352 29.76 18.39 -4.48
C LYS A 352 28.57 19.30 -4.17
N ASN A 353 27.38 18.75 -3.93
CA ASN A 353 26.13 19.54 -3.94
C ASN A 353 25.47 19.68 -2.55
N ALA A 354 25.67 18.71 -1.67
CA ALA A 354 25.10 18.70 -0.31
C ALA A 354 25.93 17.81 0.64
N PRO A 355 27.19 18.19 0.94
CA PRO A 355 28.07 17.40 1.80
C PRO A 355 27.48 17.18 3.20
N GLU A 356 26.61 18.09 3.66
CA GLU A 356 25.87 18.00 4.92
C GLU A 356 24.96 16.76 5.01
N LEU A 357 24.53 16.20 3.87
CA LEU A 357 23.63 15.03 3.81
C LEU A 357 24.38 13.69 3.70
N LEU A 358 25.71 13.68 3.54
CA LEU A 358 26.52 12.46 3.45
C LEU A 358 26.34 11.50 4.65
N PRO A 359 26.24 11.97 5.90
CA PRO A 359 26.02 11.08 7.04
C PRO A 359 24.70 10.31 6.94
N ASN A 360 23.68 10.90 6.31
CA ASN A 360 22.34 10.36 6.14
C ASN A 360 22.24 9.35 5.00
N LEU A 361 23.18 9.38 4.04
CA LEU A 361 23.18 8.51 2.86
C LEU A 361 23.28 7.02 3.25
N THR A 362 22.48 6.19 2.58
CA THR A 362 22.57 4.73 2.67
C THR A 362 24.00 4.25 2.37
N LYS A 363 24.45 3.17 3.02
CA LYS A 363 25.83 2.65 2.85
C LYS A 363 26.02 1.78 1.59
N SER A 364 25.00 1.74 0.73
CA SER A 364 24.94 0.98 -0.50
C SER A 364 24.01 1.68 -1.48
N ALA A 365 24.30 1.53 -2.77
CA ALA A 365 23.48 1.93 -3.91
C ALA A 365 22.58 0.79 -4.41
N GLY A 366 22.44 -0.29 -3.64
CA GLY A 366 21.59 -1.44 -3.97
C GLY A 366 22.36 -2.74 -4.18
N THR A 367 21.73 -3.70 -4.84
CA THR A 367 22.29 -5.05 -5.07
C THR A 367 21.86 -5.62 -6.41
N GLY A 368 22.49 -6.73 -6.82
CA GLY A 368 21.92 -7.59 -7.86
C GLY A 368 20.53 -8.07 -7.49
N ILE A 369 19.71 -8.33 -8.51
CA ILE A 369 18.34 -8.83 -8.39
C ILE A 369 18.07 -9.87 -9.48
N GLY A 370 17.34 -10.92 -9.14
CA GLY A 370 17.06 -12.04 -10.02
C GLY A 370 16.06 -12.98 -9.38
N LEU A 371 16.41 -14.26 -9.25
CA LEU A 371 15.62 -15.22 -8.45
C LEU A 371 15.58 -14.84 -6.97
N GLU A 372 16.65 -14.21 -6.50
CA GLU A 372 16.75 -13.59 -5.20
C GLU A 372 16.41 -12.10 -5.33
N PHE A 373 15.62 -11.59 -4.40
CA PHE A 373 15.37 -10.14 -4.31
C PHE A 373 16.65 -9.36 -4.02
N ARG A 374 17.59 -9.96 -3.30
CA ARG A 374 18.87 -9.37 -2.92
C ARG A 374 20.03 -10.34 -3.14
N GLU A 375 20.73 -10.19 -4.26
CA GLU A 375 21.95 -10.95 -4.53
C GLU A 375 23.12 -10.32 -3.75
N SER A 376 23.37 -10.83 -2.53
CA SER A 376 24.32 -10.23 -1.58
C SER A 376 25.76 -10.13 -2.09
N GLY A 377 26.18 -11.03 -2.98
CA GLY A 377 27.49 -10.98 -3.64
C GLY A 377 27.67 -9.82 -4.63
N LEU A 378 26.57 -9.23 -5.10
CA LEU A 378 26.55 -8.13 -6.08
C LEU A 378 26.12 -6.81 -5.44
N ASN A 379 26.53 -6.56 -4.20
CA ASN A 379 26.19 -5.34 -3.48
C ASN A 379 26.98 -4.13 -4.00
N LEU A 380 26.28 -3.06 -4.36
CA LEU A 380 26.83 -1.82 -4.89
C LEU A 380 27.28 -0.91 -3.74
N ASN A 381 28.41 -1.23 -3.10
CA ASN A 381 28.98 -0.46 -2.00
C ASN A 381 30.46 -0.16 -2.22
N ALA A 382 31.03 0.72 -1.40
CA ALA A 382 32.41 1.20 -1.54
C ALA A 382 33.51 0.12 -1.51
N LYS A 383 33.21 -1.09 -1.02
CA LYS A 383 34.17 -2.19 -0.80
C LYS A 383 34.10 -3.29 -1.87
N ASN A 384 33.12 -3.24 -2.78
CA ASN A 384 32.93 -4.31 -3.75
C ASN A 384 33.62 -4.00 -5.07
N ASP A 385 34.80 -4.57 -5.30
CA ASP A 385 35.62 -4.31 -6.49
C ASP A 385 35.34 -5.28 -7.64
N ARG A 386 34.29 -6.11 -7.54
CA ARG A 386 33.84 -6.96 -8.64
C ARG A 386 33.45 -6.13 -9.85
N LEU A 387 33.74 -6.65 -11.03
CA LEU A 387 33.40 -6.01 -12.29
C LEU A 387 31.95 -6.31 -12.68
N ILE A 388 31.27 -5.28 -13.14
CA ILE A 388 29.94 -5.38 -13.74
C ILE A 388 30.08 -6.05 -15.12
N LYS A 389 29.21 -7.01 -15.42
CA LYS A 389 29.14 -7.72 -16.70
C LYS A 389 27.82 -7.43 -17.41
N GLU A 390 27.83 -7.52 -18.73
CA GLU A 390 26.60 -7.52 -19.53
C GLU A 390 25.67 -8.66 -19.07
N GLY A 391 24.36 -8.40 -19.05
CA GLY A 391 23.34 -9.34 -18.60
C GLY A 391 23.15 -9.37 -17.08
N MET A 392 23.96 -8.64 -16.30
CA MET A 392 23.65 -8.42 -14.88
C MET A 392 22.45 -7.49 -14.72
N ILE A 393 21.67 -7.70 -13.65
CA ILE A 393 20.52 -6.85 -13.32
C ILE A 393 20.66 -6.40 -11.87
N PHE A 394 20.46 -5.10 -11.64
CA PHE A 394 20.57 -4.48 -10.32
C PHE A 394 19.25 -3.82 -9.92
N ASN A 395 18.91 -3.96 -8.65
CA ASN A 395 18.02 -3.04 -7.95
C ASN A 395 18.89 -1.87 -7.46
N VAL A 396 18.94 -0.78 -8.23
CA VAL A 396 19.71 0.42 -7.89
C VAL A 396 18.86 1.26 -6.94
N ASN A 397 19.20 1.18 -5.65
CA ASN A 397 18.44 1.74 -4.54
C ASN A 397 19.33 2.67 -3.70
N LEU A 398 18.96 3.95 -3.63
CA LEU A 398 19.61 4.95 -2.80
C LEU A 398 18.59 5.68 -1.95
N GLY A 399 18.99 6.03 -0.72
CA GLY A 399 18.17 6.85 0.15
C GLY A 399 18.96 7.71 1.12
N LEU A 400 18.27 8.68 1.70
CA LEU A 400 18.74 9.52 2.80
C LEU A 400 17.88 9.21 4.01
N SER A 401 18.51 8.79 5.10
CA SER A 401 17.84 8.38 6.34
C SER A 401 17.94 9.46 7.41
N ASN A 402 16.88 9.63 8.20
CA ASN A 402 16.91 10.38 9.46
C ASN A 402 17.30 11.86 9.34
N ILE A 403 16.97 12.54 8.24
CA ILE A 403 17.22 13.98 8.08
C ILE A 403 16.34 14.74 9.08
N GLN A 404 16.92 15.71 9.80
CA GLN A 404 16.17 16.60 10.69
C GLN A 404 15.67 17.82 9.92
N ALA A 405 14.40 18.17 10.11
CA ALA A 405 13.79 19.40 9.62
C ALA A 405 13.53 20.37 10.77
N GLU A 406 13.61 21.66 10.47
CA GLU A 406 13.33 22.73 11.44
C GLU A 406 11.82 22.96 11.57
N THR A 407 11.17 22.15 12.41
CA THR A 407 9.72 22.20 12.63
C THR A 407 9.37 21.78 14.06
N ASN A 408 8.29 22.37 14.59
CA ASN A 408 7.74 22.04 15.91
C ASN A 408 6.80 20.82 15.87
N ASN A 409 6.50 20.29 14.68
CA ASN A 409 5.64 19.12 14.51
C ASN A 409 6.49 17.85 14.49
N GLU A 410 6.31 16.99 15.49
CA GLU A 410 7.04 15.73 15.61
C GLU A 410 6.87 14.81 14.39
N LYS A 411 5.77 14.90 13.64
CA LYS A 411 5.54 14.10 12.41
C LYS A 411 6.31 14.60 11.18
N THR A 412 6.80 15.83 11.19
CA THR A 412 7.61 16.39 10.10
C THR A 412 9.05 16.72 10.51
N LYS A 413 9.36 16.60 11.81
CA LYS A 413 10.68 16.86 12.41
C LYS A 413 11.79 15.98 11.84
N GLN A 414 11.46 14.73 11.50
CA GLN A 414 12.39 13.81 10.86
C GLN A 414 11.79 13.30 9.56
N PHE A 415 12.59 13.24 8.50
CA PHE A 415 12.18 12.63 7.25
C PHE A 415 13.29 11.80 6.61
N SER A 416 12.89 10.92 5.70
CA SER A 416 13.80 10.13 4.87
C SER A 416 13.34 10.20 3.42
N LEU A 417 14.25 9.92 2.50
CA LEU A 417 13.98 9.90 1.06
C LEU A 417 14.52 8.58 0.47
N LEU A 418 13.82 8.00 -0.49
CA LEU A 418 14.18 6.74 -1.13
C LEU A 418 13.84 6.75 -2.63
N LEU A 419 14.80 6.34 -3.45
CA LEU A 419 14.61 6.07 -4.87
C LEU A 419 15.21 4.72 -5.22
N ALA A 420 14.42 3.87 -5.87
CA ALA A 420 14.89 2.59 -6.38
C ALA A 420 14.34 2.29 -7.77
N ASP A 421 15.17 1.70 -8.62
CA ASP A 421 14.81 1.23 -9.95
C ASP A 421 15.50 -0.11 -10.26
N THR A 422 14.82 -0.95 -11.05
CA THR A 422 15.43 -2.16 -11.60
C THR A 422 16.10 -1.84 -12.92
N ALA A 423 17.38 -2.15 -13.05
CA ALA A 423 18.20 -1.80 -14.21
C ALA A 423 18.97 -3.01 -14.75
N LEU A 424 18.83 -3.27 -16.05
CA LEU A 424 19.55 -4.30 -16.80
C LEU A 424 20.81 -3.69 -17.40
N VAL A 425 21.97 -4.31 -17.21
CA VAL A 425 23.22 -3.89 -17.83
C VAL A 425 23.33 -4.50 -19.23
N ASN A 426 23.24 -3.65 -20.26
CA ASN A 426 23.50 -4.02 -21.65
C ASN A 426 24.99 -3.79 -21.99
N ASP A 427 25.38 -4.10 -23.24
CA ASP A 427 26.74 -3.92 -23.79
C ASP A 427 27.37 -2.53 -23.54
N LYS A 428 26.55 -1.47 -23.48
CA LYS A 428 27.01 -0.07 -23.35
C LYS A 428 26.65 0.59 -22.02
N ALA A 429 25.46 0.31 -21.50
CA ALA A 429 24.90 1.04 -20.36
C ALA A 429 23.75 0.27 -19.69
N ALA A 430 23.35 0.73 -18.51
CA ALA A 430 22.16 0.26 -17.84
C ALA A 430 20.86 0.77 -18.50
N GLU A 431 19.98 -0.16 -18.87
CA GLU A 431 18.59 0.06 -19.28
C GLU A 431 17.69 0.01 -18.04
N ILE A 432 16.99 1.11 -17.75
CA ILE A 432 16.01 1.17 -16.65
C ILE A 432 14.74 0.43 -17.08
N LEU A 433 14.37 -0.63 -16.36
CA LEU A 433 13.21 -1.46 -16.66
C LEU A 433 11.93 -0.95 -15.97
N THR A 434 12.06 -0.18 -14.89
CA THR A 434 10.94 0.40 -14.12
C THR A 434 10.63 1.82 -14.57
N ASN A 435 9.76 1.96 -15.57
CA ASN A 435 9.40 3.26 -16.13
C ASN A 435 8.31 3.98 -15.30
N CYS A 436 8.72 4.58 -14.18
CA CYS A 436 7.91 5.50 -13.37
C CYS A 436 8.60 6.85 -13.25
N SER A 437 7.86 7.95 -13.36
CA SER A 437 8.49 9.27 -13.20
C SER A 437 9.10 9.42 -11.80
N LYS A 438 10.20 10.16 -11.76
CA LYS A 438 10.94 10.58 -10.58
C LYS A 438 11.33 12.06 -10.68
N ALA A 439 10.77 12.78 -11.66
CA ALA A 439 10.99 14.20 -11.80
C ALA A 439 10.23 14.93 -10.70
N VAL A 440 10.84 15.98 -10.13
CA VAL A 440 10.28 16.73 -8.99
C VAL A 440 8.82 17.15 -9.24
N LYS A 441 8.54 17.72 -10.42
CA LYS A 441 7.20 18.14 -10.84
C LYS A 441 6.13 17.04 -10.88
N ASP A 442 6.54 15.78 -10.97
CA ASP A 442 5.63 14.64 -11.08
C ASP A 442 5.48 13.91 -9.73
N VAL A 443 6.22 14.32 -8.69
CA VAL A 443 6.16 13.71 -7.34
C VAL A 443 5.93 14.72 -6.22
N ALA A 444 5.99 16.02 -6.53
CA ALA A 444 5.70 17.11 -5.60
C ALA A 444 4.25 17.56 -5.78
N TYR A 445 3.51 17.60 -4.68
CA TYR A 445 2.12 18.01 -4.60
C TYR A 445 2.02 19.25 -3.72
N SER A 446 1.20 20.22 -4.12
CA SER A 446 0.97 21.45 -3.35
C SER A 446 -0.50 21.74 -3.19
N PHE A 447 -0.92 22.11 -1.97
CA PHE A 447 -2.32 22.46 -1.69
C PHE A 447 -2.64 23.94 -1.96
N ASN A 448 -1.62 24.77 -2.09
CA ASN A 448 -1.78 26.17 -2.48
C ASN A 448 -1.80 26.27 -4.01
N GLU A 449 -2.97 26.43 -4.61
CA GLU A 449 -3.13 26.76 -6.05
C GLU A 449 -2.75 28.22 -6.36
N ASP A 450 -1.66 28.72 -5.80
CA ASP A 450 -1.10 30.05 -6.08
C ASP A 450 0.42 29.91 -6.36
N GLU A 451 0.82 29.15 -7.37
CA GLU A 451 2.15 29.34 -7.97
C GLU A 451 2.07 29.46 -9.51
N GLU A 452 2.64 30.58 -9.93
CA GLU A 452 2.79 31.14 -11.26
C GLU A 452 3.05 30.11 -12.37
N GLU A 453 2.31 30.24 -13.48
CA GLU A 453 2.71 29.65 -14.76
C GLU A 453 4.13 30.11 -15.10
N VAL A 454 5.12 29.24 -14.88
CA VAL A 454 6.48 29.43 -15.41
C VAL A 454 6.34 29.56 -16.94
N PRO A 455 6.62 30.73 -17.54
CA PRO A 455 6.43 30.90 -18.97
C PRO A 455 7.48 30.05 -19.70
N LYS A 456 7.02 29.11 -20.52
CA LYS A 456 7.90 28.41 -21.48
C LYS A 456 8.66 29.45 -22.32
N PRO A 457 9.99 29.36 -22.48
CA PRO A 457 10.72 30.29 -23.32
C PRO A 457 10.31 30.06 -24.77
N LYS A 458 9.55 31.00 -25.33
CA LYS A 458 9.35 31.09 -26.77
C LYS A 458 10.70 31.45 -27.40
N ARG A 459 11.21 30.59 -28.27
CA ARG A 459 12.34 30.90 -29.17
C ARG A 459 11.98 32.14 -29.98
N ALA A 460 12.59 33.28 -29.68
CA ALA A 460 12.56 34.45 -30.53
C ALA A 460 13.65 34.31 -31.61
N LYS A 461 13.25 34.58 -32.85
CA LYS A 461 14.16 34.77 -33.99
C LYS A 461 14.94 36.07 -33.78
N VAL A 462 16.21 36.01 -34.12
CA VAL A 462 17.17 37.13 -34.17
C VAL A 462 16.83 38.04 -35.36
N GLU A 463 16.84 39.36 -35.16
CA GLU A 463 17.69 40.34 -35.88
C GLU A 463 17.47 41.80 -35.38
N PRO A 464 18.40 42.76 -35.65
CA PRO A 464 19.08 43.50 -34.58
C PRO A 464 18.88 45.04 -34.61
N ASN A 465 19.66 45.72 -33.76
CA ASN A 465 19.87 47.18 -33.56
C ASN A 465 18.97 47.81 -32.48
N GLY A 466 19.47 48.53 -31.48
CA GLY A 466 20.82 48.96 -31.12
C GLY A 466 20.73 50.11 -30.11
N VAL A 467 21.74 50.24 -29.23
CA VAL A 467 22.22 51.49 -28.56
C VAL A 467 21.19 52.15 -27.59
N GLU A 468 21.39 52.42 -26.29
CA GLU A 468 22.51 52.99 -25.55
C GLU A 468 22.26 52.96 -24.01
N ALA A 469 23.30 53.32 -23.26
CA ALA A 469 23.50 53.39 -21.81
C ALA A 469 22.52 54.26 -20.95
N LEU A 470 22.22 53.77 -19.73
CA LEU A 470 22.38 54.35 -18.36
C LEU A 470 22.56 55.90 -18.17
N PRO A 471 22.39 56.51 -16.96
CA PRO A 471 21.74 56.09 -15.69
C PRO A 471 21.00 57.22 -14.89
N SER A 472 20.36 56.80 -13.79
CA SER A 472 20.17 57.47 -12.46
C SER A 472 19.89 58.98 -12.30
N LYS A 473 18.84 59.33 -11.53
CA LYS A 473 18.93 60.20 -10.33
C LYS A 473 17.67 60.23 -9.46
N ALA A 474 17.94 60.32 -8.16
CA ALA A 474 17.01 60.35 -7.03
C ALA A 474 16.43 61.74 -6.73
N THR A 475 15.30 61.76 -5.98
CA THR A 475 14.76 62.75 -5.00
C THR A 475 13.22 62.61 -5.04
N LEU A 476 12.41 62.64 -3.97
CA LEU A 476 12.43 63.31 -2.67
C LEU A 476 11.41 62.62 -1.73
N ARG A 477 11.63 62.80 -0.42
CA ARG A 477 10.80 62.32 0.69
C ARG A 477 9.43 63.01 0.72
N SER A 478 8.39 62.26 1.08
CA SER A 478 7.23 62.76 1.82
C SER A 478 6.82 61.68 2.83
N ASP A 479 6.91 62.02 4.11
CA ASP A 479 6.30 61.26 5.19
C ASP A 479 4.80 61.14 4.92
N ASN A 480 4.33 59.93 4.68
CA ASN A 480 2.98 59.51 5.00
C ASN A 480 3.13 58.15 5.67
N GLN A 481 2.69 58.06 6.91
CA GLN A 481 2.91 56.92 7.79
C GLN A 481 2.05 55.75 7.34
N GLU A 482 2.42 55.09 6.24
CA GLU A 482 1.85 53.80 5.83
C GLU A 482 2.49 52.70 6.69
N MET A 483 1.73 52.15 7.64
CA MET A 483 2.13 50.95 8.34
C MET A 483 2.41 49.83 7.32
N SER A 484 3.63 49.29 7.34
CA SER A 484 4.02 48.15 6.50
C SER A 484 3.00 47.01 6.62
N LYS A 485 2.72 46.33 5.50
CA LYS A 485 1.88 45.11 5.45
C LYS A 485 2.35 44.04 6.44
N GLU A 486 3.61 44.07 6.85
CA GLU A 486 4.20 43.22 7.87
C GLU A 486 3.77 43.58 9.29
N GLU A 487 3.64 44.88 9.61
CA GLU A 487 3.15 45.35 10.90
C GLU A 487 1.64 45.08 11.05
N LEU A 488 0.86 45.23 9.96
CA LEU A 488 -0.56 44.82 9.91
C LEU A 488 -0.72 43.30 10.08
N ARG A 489 0.17 42.47 9.49
CA ARG A 489 0.20 41.01 9.72
C ARG A 489 0.54 40.68 11.17
N ARG A 490 1.50 41.38 11.78
CA ARG A 490 1.90 41.15 13.18
C ARG A 490 0.82 41.56 14.17
N GLN A 491 0.16 42.69 13.93
CA GLN A 491 -0.99 43.14 14.73
C GLN A 491 -2.18 42.19 14.57
N HIS A 492 -2.46 41.70 13.35
CA HIS A 492 -3.54 40.74 13.11
C HIS A 492 -3.26 39.37 13.75
N GLN A 493 -2.02 38.89 13.70
CA GLN A 493 -1.60 37.65 14.37
C GLN A 493 -1.60 37.80 15.90
N ALA A 494 -1.24 38.96 16.44
CA ALA A 494 -1.30 39.24 17.87
C ALA A 494 -2.75 39.35 18.38
N GLU A 495 -3.65 39.97 17.61
CA GLU A 495 -5.09 40.04 17.91
C GLU A 495 -5.73 38.63 17.88
N LEU A 496 -5.38 37.81 16.87
CA LEU A 496 -5.80 36.40 16.79
C LEU A 496 -5.27 35.55 17.94
N ALA A 497 -4.01 35.77 18.34
CA ALA A 497 -3.43 35.10 19.51
C ALA A 497 -4.11 35.53 20.81
N ARG A 498 -4.47 36.82 20.94
CA ARG A 498 -5.21 37.34 22.10
C ARG A 498 -6.63 36.76 22.16
N GLN A 499 -7.33 36.68 21.03
CA GLN A 499 -8.66 36.07 20.94
C GLN A 499 -8.62 34.57 21.25
N LYS A 500 -7.61 33.83 20.74
CA LYS A 500 -7.41 32.41 21.10
C LYS A 500 -7.08 32.23 22.58
N ASN A 501 -6.26 33.11 23.15
CA ASN A 501 -5.92 33.05 24.58
C ASN A 501 -7.12 33.44 25.47
N GLU A 502 -7.96 34.37 25.05
CA GLU A 502 -9.18 34.76 25.78
C GLU A 502 -10.27 33.67 25.67
N GLU A 503 -10.40 33.03 24.50
CA GLU A 503 -11.26 31.84 24.31
C GLU A 503 -10.76 30.65 25.14
N THR A 504 -9.45 30.47 25.23
CA THR A 504 -8.80 29.42 26.04
C THR A 504 -8.95 29.70 27.53
N ALA A 505 -8.82 30.96 27.96
CA ALA A 505 -9.08 31.39 29.34
C ALA A 505 -10.56 31.24 29.73
N ARG A 506 -11.51 31.50 28.82
CA ARG A 506 -12.93 31.19 29.05
C ARG A 506 -13.21 29.69 29.14
N ARG A 507 -12.49 28.86 28.38
CA ARG A 507 -12.57 27.38 28.49
C ARG A 507 -11.94 26.86 29.78
N LEU A 508 -10.93 27.53 30.32
CA LEU A 508 -10.28 27.17 31.59
C LEU A 508 -11.03 27.69 32.83
N ALA A 509 -11.72 28.84 32.75
CA ALA A 509 -12.52 29.40 33.84
C ALA A 509 -13.88 28.69 34.02
N GLY A 510 -14.37 27.98 33.00
CA GLY A 510 -15.52 27.07 33.09
C GLY A 510 -15.08 25.69 33.60
N GLY A 511 -14.88 25.55 34.90
CA GLY A 511 -14.41 24.31 35.53
C GLY A 511 -15.29 23.09 35.25
N GLY A 512 -14.71 22.06 34.61
CA GLY A 512 -15.30 20.75 34.44
C GLY A 512 -14.47 19.85 33.52
N SER A 513 -13.67 18.96 34.11
CA SER A 513 -12.71 18.07 33.44
C SER A 513 -13.29 17.17 32.35
N GLY A 514 -12.64 17.16 31.17
CA GLY A 514 -12.79 16.09 30.17
C GLY A 514 -12.39 16.52 28.75
N ASN A 515 -11.36 15.89 28.18
CA ASN A 515 -10.93 16.03 26.79
C ASN A 515 -12.12 16.03 25.81
N GLY A 516 -12.17 17.07 24.97
CA GLY A 516 -13.22 17.29 23.98
C GLY A 516 -13.12 16.34 22.79
N ASP A 517 -13.77 15.19 22.91
CA ASP A 517 -14.41 14.55 21.76
C ASP A 517 -15.78 15.20 21.57
N GLY A 518 -16.02 15.80 20.41
CA GLY A 518 -17.24 16.53 20.06
C GLY A 518 -18.47 15.64 19.85
N ARG A 519 -18.71 14.66 20.72
CA ARG A 519 -19.98 13.94 20.79
C ARG A 519 -20.86 14.64 21.82
N GLY A 520 -22.01 15.14 21.37
CA GLY A 520 -23.10 15.53 22.27
C GLY A 520 -23.47 14.38 23.20
N PRO A 521 -24.22 14.63 24.29
CA PRO A 521 -24.47 13.66 25.34
C PRO A 521 -25.03 12.36 24.73
N SER A 522 -24.20 11.32 24.74
CA SER A 522 -24.62 9.96 24.45
C SER A 522 -25.68 9.58 25.48
N ARG A 523 -26.77 8.95 25.03
CA ARG A 523 -27.83 8.49 25.93
C ARG A 523 -27.21 7.65 27.06
N ASN A 524 -27.59 7.96 28.30
CA ASN A 524 -27.25 7.14 29.46
C ASN A 524 -27.70 5.68 29.17
N SER A 525 -26.85 4.71 29.49
CA SER A 525 -27.10 3.26 29.30
C SER A 525 -28.41 2.72 29.89
N ASN A 526 -29.11 3.50 30.72
CA ASN A 526 -30.43 3.20 31.28
C ASN A 526 -31.58 3.22 30.24
N GLU A 527 -31.35 3.60 28.98
CA GLU A 527 -32.40 3.63 27.93
C GLU A 527 -32.36 2.44 26.96
N LEU A 528 -31.38 1.54 27.04
CA LEU A 528 -31.25 0.37 26.16
C LEU A 528 -32.19 -0.77 26.60
N VAL A 529 -33.49 -0.57 26.46
CA VAL A 529 -34.52 -1.56 26.79
C VAL A 529 -35.14 -2.09 25.49
N ALA A 530 -34.75 -3.31 25.09
CA ALA A 530 -35.33 -4.00 23.93
C ALA A 530 -36.78 -4.46 24.20
N TYR A 531 -37.05 -5.02 25.39
CA TYR A 531 -38.38 -5.41 25.83
C TYR A 531 -38.59 -4.95 27.27
N LYS A 532 -39.78 -4.40 27.56
CA LYS A 532 -40.12 -3.87 28.89
C LYS A 532 -40.56 -4.97 29.85
N ASN A 533 -41.26 -5.99 29.35
CA ASN A 533 -41.71 -7.14 30.14
C ASN A 533 -41.31 -8.46 29.47
N VAL A 534 -41.15 -9.53 30.27
CA VAL A 534 -40.83 -10.87 29.79
C VAL A 534 -41.92 -11.42 28.84
N ASN A 535 -43.18 -11.05 29.08
CA ASN A 535 -44.31 -11.47 28.24
C ASN A 535 -44.30 -10.83 26.84
N ASP A 536 -43.50 -9.77 26.63
CA ASP A 536 -43.41 -9.08 25.34
C ASP A 536 -42.39 -9.76 24.40
N VAL A 537 -41.59 -10.69 24.93
CA VAL A 537 -40.62 -11.45 24.15
C VAL A 537 -41.35 -12.52 23.32
N PRO A 538 -41.16 -12.58 22.00
CA PRO A 538 -41.84 -13.55 21.15
C PRO A 538 -41.59 -15.00 21.60
N TYR A 539 -42.66 -15.75 21.86
CA TYR A 539 -42.57 -17.17 22.18
C TYR A 539 -42.35 -17.99 20.91
N SER A 540 -41.21 -18.66 20.81
CA SER A 540 -40.88 -19.59 19.72
C SER A 540 -40.87 -21.03 20.24
N ARG A 541 -41.55 -21.95 19.54
CA ARG A 541 -41.48 -23.40 19.83
C ARG A 541 -40.14 -24.01 19.43
N GLU A 542 -39.45 -23.38 18.47
CA GLU A 542 -38.13 -23.79 17.99
C GLU A 542 -37.07 -22.88 18.62
N LEU A 543 -36.12 -23.47 19.35
CA LEU A 543 -35.01 -22.76 20.01
C LEU A 543 -33.90 -22.42 19.02
N VAL A 544 -34.21 -21.53 18.07
CA VAL A 544 -33.29 -21.04 17.03
C VAL A 544 -33.04 -19.54 17.21
N ILE A 545 -31.85 -19.07 16.80
CA ILE A 545 -31.53 -17.63 16.85
C ILE A 545 -32.49 -16.87 15.94
N GLN A 546 -33.05 -15.77 16.44
CA GLN A 546 -33.98 -14.90 15.72
C GLN A 546 -33.56 -13.43 15.86
N VAL A 547 -33.86 -12.63 14.84
CA VAL A 547 -33.59 -11.18 14.83
C VAL A 547 -34.92 -10.44 14.77
N ASP A 548 -35.26 -9.72 15.83
CA ASP A 548 -36.43 -8.84 15.87
C ASP A 548 -36.00 -7.44 15.40
N GLN A 549 -36.33 -7.12 14.16
CA GLN A 549 -36.04 -5.81 13.57
C GLN A 549 -36.90 -4.69 14.18
N ARG A 550 -38.09 -4.99 14.73
CA ARG A 550 -39.01 -3.97 15.28
C ARG A 550 -38.53 -3.47 16.64
N ASN A 551 -38.05 -4.38 17.47
CA ASN A 551 -37.53 -4.08 18.82
C ASN A 551 -36.00 -4.01 18.87
N GLU A 552 -35.34 -4.04 17.70
CA GLU A 552 -33.89 -3.91 17.53
C GLU A 552 -33.08 -4.90 18.38
N ALA A 553 -33.59 -6.14 18.46
CA ALA A 553 -33.11 -7.17 19.38
C ALA A 553 -32.71 -8.45 18.64
N VAL A 554 -31.70 -9.14 19.17
CA VAL A 554 -31.29 -10.48 18.78
C VAL A 554 -31.73 -11.44 19.89
N LEU A 555 -32.60 -12.39 19.55
CA LEU A 555 -33.10 -13.40 20.48
C LEU A 555 -32.21 -14.64 20.41
N LEU A 556 -31.59 -14.98 21.54
CA LEU A 556 -30.64 -16.10 21.64
C LEU A 556 -31.20 -17.21 22.53
N PRO A 557 -31.16 -18.48 22.09
CA PRO A 557 -31.59 -19.61 22.92
C PRO A 557 -30.53 -19.92 23.99
N ILE A 558 -30.78 -19.54 25.23
CA ILE A 558 -29.88 -19.76 26.38
C ILE A 558 -30.64 -20.58 27.43
N TYR A 559 -30.09 -21.74 27.81
CA TYR A 559 -30.67 -22.66 28.80
C TYR A 559 -32.16 -22.98 28.61
N GLY A 560 -32.59 -23.17 27.35
CA GLY A 560 -33.98 -23.54 27.03
C GLY A 560 -34.97 -22.37 26.91
N SER A 561 -34.48 -21.13 27.05
CA SER A 561 -35.29 -19.90 26.95
C SER A 561 -34.72 -18.95 25.89
N MET A 562 -35.60 -18.18 25.24
CA MET A 562 -35.18 -17.13 24.30
C MET A 562 -34.84 -15.85 25.06
N VAL A 563 -33.57 -15.46 25.04
CA VAL A 563 -33.06 -14.29 25.76
C VAL A 563 -32.79 -13.15 24.78
N PRO A 564 -33.45 -11.99 24.94
CA PRO A 564 -33.26 -10.84 24.05
C PRO A 564 -32.01 -10.03 24.40
N PHE A 565 -31.20 -9.72 23.39
CA PHE A 565 -30.08 -8.80 23.46
C PHE A 565 -30.30 -7.64 22.48
N HIS A 566 -30.28 -6.39 22.96
CA HIS A 566 -30.34 -5.23 22.07
C HIS A 566 -29.13 -5.22 21.13
N VAL A 567 -29.33 -4.89 19.84
CA VAL A 567 -28.27 -5.00 18.82
C VAL A 567 -27.03 -4.16 19.13
N SER A 568 -27.19 -3.01 19.83
CA SER A 568 -26.08 -2.16 20.27
C SER A 568 -25.14 -2.83 21.29
N THR A 569 -25.58 -3.92 21.95
CA THR A 569 -24.72 -4.72 22.84
C THR A 569 -23.81 -5.69 22.08
N VAL A 570 -24.10 -5.96 20.80
CA VAL A 570 -23.35 -6.87 19.94
C VAL A 570 -22.17 -6.13 19.28
N LYS A 571 -20.95 -6.58 19.59
CA LYS A 571 -19.70 -6.06 19.03
C LYS A 571 -19.46 -6.55 17.61
N SER A 572 -19.52 -7.87 17.42
CA SER A 572 -19.28 -8.51 16.13
C SER A 572 -19.92 -9.88 16.07
N VAL A 573 -20.23 -10.34 14.86
CA VAL A 573 -20.75 -11.69 14.60
C VAL A 573 -19.96 -12.34 13.47
N THR A 574 -19.51 -13.57 13.70
CA THR A 574 -18.73 -14.39 12.76
C THR A 574 -19.41 -15.73 12.54
N SER A 575 -19.29 -16.28 11.34
CA SER A 575 -19.79 -17.62 11.01
C SER A 575 -18.72 -18.44 10.33
N HIS A 576 -18.54 -19.69 10.78
CA HIS A 576 -17.67 -20.69 10.16
C HIS A 576 -18.51 -21.84 9.62
N GLN A 577 -18.17 -22.39 8.46
CA GLN A 577 -18.86 -23.54 7.86
C GLN A 577 -17.88 -24.70 7.69
N ASP A 578 -18.16 -25.82 8.36
CA ASP A 578 -17.48 -27.10 8.13
C ASP A 578 -18.42 -28.03 7.32
N ASN A 579 -17.87 -29.05 6.65
CA ASN A 579 -18.57 -29.93 5.70
C ASN A 579 -19.91 -30.56 6.18
N ARG A 580 -20.26 -30.49 7.48
CA ARG A 580 -21.53 -30.98 8.04
C ARG A 580 -22.19 -30.08 9.11
N THR A 581 -21.57 -28.98 9.53
CA THR A 581 -22.09 -28.09 10.60
C THR A 581 -21.62 -26.65 10.43
N CYS A 582 -22.48 -25.68 10.75
CA CYS A 582 -22.14 -24.27 10.80
C CYS A 582 -22.02 -23.78 12.25
N THR A 583 -21.01 -22.97 12.53
CA THR A 583 -20.78 -22.37 13.85
C THR A 583 -20.95 -20.85 13.77
N ILE A 584 -21.86 -20.28 14.55
CA ILE A 584 -22.10 -18.84 14.68
C ILE A 584 -21.50 -18.39 16.01
N ARG A 585 -20.58 -17.41 15.98
CA ARG A 585 -20.03 -16.79 17.19
C ARG A 585 -20.46 -15.33 17.25
N ILE A 586 -21.00 -14.92 18.39
CA ILE A 586 -21.46 -13.56 18.66
C ILE A 586 -20.62 -13.02 19.83
N PHE A 587 -19.96 -11.89 19.58
CA PHE A 587 -19.17 -11.15 20.56
C PHE A 587 -19.96 -9.96 21.05
N PHE A 588 -19.93 -9.69 22.35
CA PHE A 588 -20.62 -8.56 22.97
C PHE A 588 -19.64 -7.51 23.49
N ASN A 589 -20.15 -6.30 23.67
CA ASN A 589 -19.42 -5.22 24.33
C ASN A 589 -19.39 -5.51 25.85
N VAL A 590 -18.20 -5.65 26.41
CA VAL A 590 -17.97 -5.89 27.85
C VAL A 590 -17.08 -4.78 28.44
N PRO A 591 -17.27 -4.40 29.72
CA PRO A 591 -16.43 -3.41 30.39
C PRO A 591 -14.96 -3.84 30.50
N GLY A 592 -14.01 -2.90 30.45
CA GLY A 592 -12.58 -3.15 30.70
C GLY A 592 -11.77 -3.68 29.51
N MET A 593 -12.33 -3.68 28.30
CA MET A 593 -11.57 -3.94 27.06
C MET A 593 -10.95 -2.62 26.55
N PRO A 594 -9.71 -2.62 26.02
CA PRO A 594 -8.90 -1.41 25.73
C PRO A 594 -9.47 -0.43 24.68
N PHE A 595 -10.69 -0.68 24.17
CA PHE A 595 -11.40 0.15 23.20
C PHE A 595 -12.91 0.28 23.50
N SER A 596 -13.33 -0.01 24.74
CA SER A 596 -14.73 0.19 25.17
C SER A 596 -14.86 1.58 25.82
N ASN A 597 -15.90 2.35 25.47
CA ASN A 597 -16.21 3.61 26.16
C ASN A 597 -16.72 3.28 27.58
N ASP A 598 -15.80 3.09 28.52
CA ASP A 598 -16.03 2.59 29.88
C ASP A 598 -16.72 3.57 30.84
N LYS A 599 -17.44 4.60 30.34
CA LYS A 599 -18.11 5.57 31.22
C LYS A 599 -19.58 5.25 31.54
N ASP A 600 -20.21 4.29 30.85
CA ASP A 600 -21.67 4.13 30.92
C ASP A 600 -22.21 2.80 31.48
N LEU A 601 -21.41 1.81 31.89
CA LEU A 601 -21.96 0.56 32.42
C LEU A 601 -21.91 0.51 33.96
N LYS A 602 -22.96 1.03 34.61
CA LYS A 602 -23.09 1.14 36.08
C LYS A 602 -23.39 -0.16 36.84
N SER A 603 -23.37 -1.33 36.20
CA SER A 603 -23.67 -2.61 36.86
C SER A 603 -22.42 -3.23 37.49
N GLN A 604 -21.78 -2.53 38.44
CA GLN A 604 -20.68 -3.08 39.23
C GLN A 604 -21.16 -4.34 39.96
N GLY A 605 -20.69 -5.52 39.54
CA GLY A 605 -21.07 -6.82 40.10
C GLY A 605 -21.97 -7.71 39.21
N ALA A 606 -22.38 -7.25 38.02
CA ALA A 606 -23.12 -8.10 37.08
C ALA A 606 -22.20 -9.04 36.28
N ILE A 607 -22.71 -10.21 35.88
CA ILE A 607 -22.02 -11.14 34.97
C ILE A 607 -22.25 -10.67 33.54
N TYR A 608 -21.17 -10.37 32.82
CA TYR A 608 -21.22 -9.95 31.42
C TYR A 608 -20.92 -11.12 30.48
N LEU A 609 -21.79 -11.34 29.49
CA LEU A 609 -21.56 -12.30 28.44
C LEU A 609 -20.56 -11.70 27.43
N LYS A 610 -19.34 -12.23 27.34
CA LYS A 610 -18.31 -11.75 26.39
C LYS A 610 -18.49 -12.31 24.98
N GLU A 611 -18.72 -13.61 24.91
CA GLU A 611 -18.85 -14.36 23.67
C GLU A 611 -19.82 -15.51 23.87
N ILE A 612 -20.62 -15.80 22.85
CA ILE A 612 -21.47 -17.00 22.78
C ILE A 612 -21.31 -17.66 21.41
N THR A 613 -21.21 -18.98 21.42
CA THR A 613 -21.04 -19.78 20.21
C THR A 613 -22.17 -20.78 20.07
N PHE A 614 -22.86 -20.75 18.92
CA PHE A 614 -23.92 -21.69 18.54
C PHE A 614 -23.46 -22.57 17.39
N ARG A 615 -23.83 -23.86 17.44
CA ARG A 615 -23.61 -24.80 16.34
C ARG A 615 -24.95 -25.20 15.74
N SER A 616 -25.10 -25.02 14.44
CA SER A 616 -26.29 -25.35 13.66
C SER A 616 -25.96 -26.37 12.56
N LYS A 617 -26.93 -27.21 12.21
CA LYS A 617 -26.87 -28.09 11.02
C LYS A 617 -27.48 -27.43 9.78
N ASP A 618 -28.12 -26.27 9.93
CA ASP A 618 -28.72 -25.50 8.85
C ASP A 618 -27.80 -24.33 8.44
N PRO A 619 -27.06 -24.44 7.32
CA PRO A 619 -26.16 -23.40 6.82
C PRO A 619 -26.89 -22.22 6.16
N ARG A 620 -28.16 -22.39 5.76
CA ARG A 620 -28.97 -21.32 5.14
C ARG A 620 -29.45 -20.37 6.22
N HIS A 621 -30.07 -20.90 7.28
CA HIS A 621 -30.51 -20.11 8.44
C HIS A 621 -29.36 -19.37 9.11
N SER A 622 -28.19 -20.02 9.25
CA SER A 622 -27.03 -19.38 9.88
C SER A 622 -26.52 -18.17 9.10
N SER A 623 -26.46 -18.27 7.77
CA SER A 623 -26.01 -17.20 6.89
C SER A 623 -27.00 -16.02 6.90
N GLU A 624 -28.30 -16.32 6.88
CA GLU A 624 -29.37 -15.33 6.94
C GLU A 624 -29.35 -14.54 8.25
N VAL A 625 -29.30 -15.23 9.40
CA VAL A 625 -29.27 -14.60 10.72
C VAL A 625 -28.04 -13.68 10.87
N VAL A 626 -26.86 -14.13 10.44
CA VAL A 626 -25.63 -13.31 10.52
C VAL A 626 -25.76 -12.05 9.67
N GLN A 627 -26.37 -12.14 8.49
CA GLN A 627 -26.62 -10.98 7.63
C GLN A 627 -27.66 -10.03 8.23
N GLN A 628 -28.73 -10.55 8.82
CA GLN A 628 -29.76 -9.75 9.49
C GLN A 628 -29.18 -8.98 10.70
N ILE A 629 -28.37 -9.63 11.54
CA ILE A 629 -27.69 -8.98 12.68
C ILE A 629 -26.75 -7.87 12.19
N LYS A 630 -25.92 -8.13 11.16
CA LYS A 630 -25.00 -7.14 10.58
C LYS A 630 -25.75 -5.93 10.00
N THR A 631 -26.85 -6.17 9.32
CA THR A 631 -27.67 -5.12 8.69
C THR A 631 -28.33 -4.24 9.74
N LEU A 632 -28.97 -4.85 10.73
CA LEU A 632 -29.64 -4.16 11.83
C LEU A 632 -28.66 -3.29 12.63
N ARG A 633 -27.46 -3.82 12.94
CA ARG A 633 -26.40 -3.05 13.61
C ARG A 633 -25.98 -1.80 12.82
N ARG A 634 -25.81 -1.93 11.50
CA ARG A 634 -25.44 -0.79 10.63
C ARG A 634 -26.54 0.28 10.60
N GLN A 635 -27.80 -0.14 10.53
CA GLN A 635 -28.95 0.78 10.52
C GLN A 635 -29.06 1.56 11.82
N VAL A 636 -28.97 0.87 12.97
CA VAL A 636 -29.06 1.52 14.29
C VAL A 636 -27.89 2.49 14.51
N ALA A 637 -26.66 2.07 14.21
CA ALA A 637 -25.48 2.94 14.35
C ALA A 637 -25.54 4.19 13.44
N SER A 638 -26.01 4.04 12.20
CA SER A 638 -26.19 5.18 11.28
C SER A 638 -27.23 6.16 11.79
N ARG A 639 -28.36 5.66 12.30
CA ARG A 639 -29.45 6.49 12.85
C ARG A 639 -29.03 7.22 14.12
N GLU A 640 -28.26 6.56 14.99
CA GLU A 640 -27.72 7.17 16.21
C GLU A 640 -26.68 8.27 15.89
N SER A 641 -25.80 8.04 14.91
CA SER A 641 -24.85 9.06 14.44
C SER A 641 -25.59 10.29 13.88
N GLU A 642 -26.59 10.09 13.02
CA GLU A 642 -27.38 11.18 12.45
C GLU A 642 -28.13 11.98 13.53
N ARG A 643 -28.67 11.29 14.54
CA ARG A 643 -29.36 11.93 15.67
C ARG A 643 -28.39 12.74 16.55
N ALA A 644 -27.20 12.20 16.81
CA ALA A 644 -26.16 12.89 17.58
C ALA A 644 -25.65 14.13 16.84
N GLU A 645 -25.47 14.05 15.52
CA GLU A 645 -25.07 15.18 14.69
C GLU A 645 -26.13 16.27 14.65
N ARG A 646 -27.43 15.91 14.56
CA ARG A 646 -28.54 16.87 14.64
C ARG A 646 -28.68 17.52 16.01
N ALA A 647 -28.40 16.79 17.09
CA ALA A 647 -28.49 17.31 18.46
C ALA A 647 -27.41 18.37 18.78
N THR A 648 -26.35 18.46 17.97
CA THR A 648 -25.26 19.44 18.14
C THR A 648 -25.42 20.68 17.26
N LEU A 649 -26.62 20.91 16.70
CA LEU A 649 -26.93 22.09 15.90
C LEU A 649 -27.50 23.21 16.77
N VAL A 650 -27.10 24.43 16.47
CA VAL A 650 -27.67 25.63 17.09
C VAL A 650 -29.05 25.88 16.45
N THR A 651 -30.10 26.03 17.28
CA THR A 651 -31.46 26.33 16.81
C THR A 651 -31.46 27.68 16.07
N GLN A 652 -31.94 27.69 14.82
CA GLN A 652 -32.04 28.90 14.00
C GLN A 652 -33.48 29.40 13.90
N GLU A 653 -33.62 30.69 13.58
CA GLU A 653 -34.92 31.28 13.25
C GLU A 653 -35.52 30.64 12.00
N LYS A 654 -36.86 30.66 11.88
CA LYS A 654 -37.56 30.13 10.70
C LYS A 654 -37.53 31.14 9.56
N LEU A 655 -37.43 30.63 8.32
CA LEU A 655 -37.46 31.47 7.13
C LEU A 655 -38.82 32.19 6.96
N GLN A 656 -38.76 33.51 6.81
CA GLN A 656 -39.90 34.37 6.49
C GLN A 656 -39.98 34.56 4.97
N GLN A 657 -41.03 33.99 4.37
CA GLN A 657 -41.22 34.02 2.93
C GLN A 657 -41.64 35.43 2.47
N ALA A 658 -41.04 35.92 1.38
CA ALA A 658 -41.41 37.20 0.78
C ALA A 658 -42.85 37.17 0.24
N SER A 659 -43.61 38.24 0.47
CA SER A 659 -45.02 38.36 0.05
C SER A 659 -45.19 38.34 -1.48
N ASN A 660 -46.29 37.74 -1.97
CA ASN A 660 -46.61 37.59 -3.40
C ASN A 660 -46.70 38.92 -4.19
N LYS A 661 -46.67 40.08 -3.53
CA LYS A 661 -46.69 41.40 -4.17
C LYS A 661 -45.32 41.89 -4.64
N THR A 662 -44.22 41.29 -4.15
CA THR A 662 -42.85 41.68 -4.50
C THR A 662 -42.25 40.64 -5.43
N LYS A 663 -41.69 41.05 -6.57
CA LYS A 663 -41.05 40.11 -7.52
C LYS A 663 -39.87 39.42 -6.84
N GLN A 664 -40.04 38.15 -6.48
CA GLN A 664 -39.01 37.34 -5.82
C GLN A 664 -37.84 37.06 -6.77
N MET A 665 -36.62 37.31 -6.30
CA MET A 665 -35.39 36.99 -7.04
C MET A 665 -35.11 35.50 -6.91
N ARG A 666 -34.95 34.82 -8.05
CA ARG A 666 -34.79 33.37 -8.12
C ARG A 666 -33.71 33.00 -9.12
N LEU A 667 -32.87 32.05 -8.74
CA LEU A 667 -31.89 31.41 -9.62
C LEU A 667 -32.35 29.98 -9.87
N ASN A 668 -32.75 29.69 -11.11
CA ASN A 668 -33.21 28.37 -11.53
C ASN A 668 -32.02 27.53 -12.01
N ASP A 669 -32.23 26.22 -12.08
CA ASP A 669 -31.29 25.24 -12.63
C ASP A 669 -29.90 25.25 -11.98
N VAL A 670 -29.86 25.53 -10.67
CA VAL A 670 -28.63 25.52 -9.90
C VAL A 670 -28.45 24.19 -9.18
N TRP A 671 -27.22 23.70 -9.15
CA TRP A 671 -26.80 22.55 -8.34
C TRP A 671 -26.35 23.02 -6.97
N ILE A 672 -26.48 22.17 -5.94
CA ILE A 672 -26.02 22.46 -4.57
C ILE A 672 -24.84 21.55 -4.17
N ARG A 673 -23.86 22.08 -3.42
CA ARG A 673 -22.86 21.31 -2.67
C ARG A 673 -22.90 21.71 -1.20
N PRO A 674 -22.82 20.74 -0.26
CA PRO A 674 -22.82 19.31 -0.50
C PRO A 674 -24.18 18.81 -1.07
N PRO A 675 -24.19 17.70 -1.82
CA PRO A 675 -25.43 17.17 -2.39
C PRO A 675 -26.35 16.59 -1.30
N PHE A 676 -27.65 16.60 -1.55
CA PHE A 676 -28.62 15.85 -0.73
C PHE A 676 -28.31 14.34 -0.81
N GLY A 677 -28.31 13.66 0.33
CA GLY A 677 -28.00 12.23 0.42
C GLY A 677 -29.19 11.35 0.01
N GLY A 678 -28.98 10.37 -0.87
CA GLY A 678 -29.99 9.40 -1.29
C GLY A 678 -29.58 8.59 -2.53
N ARG A 679 -30.22 7.44 -2.78
CA ARG A 679 -29.99 6.59 -3.99
C ARG A 679 -30.72 7.11 -5.25
N GLY A 680 -30.99 8.42 -5.33
CA GLY A 680 -31.71 9.05 -6.44
C GLY A 680 -30.76 9.71 -7.44
N ARG A 681 -31.20 9.85 -8.70
CA ARG A 681 -30.52 10.70 -9.69
C ARG A 681 -30.50 12.15 -9.18
N LYS A 682 -29.36 12.84 -9.32
CA LYS A 682 -29.18 14.25 -8.92
C LYS A 682 -30.15 15.12 -9.73
N LEU A 683 -30.81 16.06 -9.06
CA LEU A 683 -31.75 17.02 -9.64
C LEU A 683 -31.23 18.44 -9.45
N THR A 684 -31.41 19.29 -10.46
CA THR A 684 -31.22 20.73 -10.32
C THR A 684 -32.34 21.34 -9.48
N GLY A 685 -32.06 22.42 -8.77
CA GLY A 685 -33.02 23.11 -7.92
C GLY A 685 -33.10 24.60 -8.21
N THR A 686 -33.95 25.28 -7.45
CA THR A 686 -34.12 26.73 -7.51
C THR A 686 -33.70 27.35 -6.18
N LEU A 687 -32.85 28.38 -6.24
CA LEU A 687 -32.49 29.22 -5.10
C LEU A 687 -33.33 30.49 -5.10
N GLU A 688 -34.18 30.65 -4.10
CA GLU A 688 -35.07 31.81 -3.92
C GLU A 688 -34.60 32.70 -2.77
N ALA A 689 -34.57 34.01 -2.99
CA ALA A 689 -34.30 35.00 -1.96
C ALA A 689 -35.59 35.42 -1.23
N HIS A 690 -35.56 35.41 0.10
CA HIS A 690 -36.69 35.81 0.95
C HIS A 690 -36.29 36.91 1.95
N VAL A 691 -37.15 37.21 2.92
CA VAL A 691 -37.01 38.38 3.82
C VAL A 691 -35.78 38.25 4.72
N ASN A 692 -35.53 37.07 5.28
CA ASN A 692 -34.45 36.82 6.25
C ASN A 692 -33.49 35.68 5.84
N GLY A 693 -33.55 35.20 4.60
CA GLY A 693 -32.68 34.13 4.13
C GLY A 693 -32.95 33.67 2.70
N PHE A 694 -32.15 32.71 2.25
CA PHE A 694 -32.33 31.98 1.00
C PHE A 694 -33.02 30.63 1.24
N ARG A 695 -33.79 30.17 0.25
CA ARG A 695 -34.31 28.81 0.19
C ARG A 695 -33.84 28.14 -1.07
N TYR A 696 -33.24 26.97 -0.93
CA TYR A 696 -33.02 26.06 -2.04
C TYR A 696 -34.00 24.91 -1.95
N SER A 697 -34.68 24.60 -3.07
CA SER A 697 -35.57 23.44 -3.19
C SER A 697 -35.47 22.82 -4.58
N THR A 698 -35.56 21.49 -4.64
CA THR A 698 -35.75 20.73 -5.90
C THR A 698 -37.22 20.33 -6.07
N SER A 699 -37.52 19.52 -7.10
CA SER A 699 -38.86 18.93 -7.29
C SER A 699 -39.24 17.92 -6.20
N ARG A 700 -38.31 17.50 -5.35
CA ARG A 700 -38.58 16.61 -4.21
C ARG A 700 -38.70 17.41 -2.91
N ALA A 701 -39.74 17.11 -2.14
CA ALA A 701 -40.04 17.84 -0.90
C ALA A 701 -39.00 17.65 0.22
N ASP A 702 -38.25 16.55 0.20
CA ASP A 702 -37.17 16.22 1.14
C ASP A 702 -35.82 16.86 0.79
N GLU A 703 -35.68 17.40 -0.42
CA GLU A 703 -34.46 18.08 -0.90
C GLU A 703 -34.60 19.60 -0.80
N ARG A 704 -34.78 20.07 0.43
CA ARG A 704 -34.93 21.48 0.74
C ARG A 704 -33.98 21.92 1.85
N VAL A 705 -33.36 23.09 1.66
CA VAL A 705 -32.53 23.73 2.69
C VAL A 705 -32.81 25.22 2.74
N ASP A 706 -32.95 25.74 3.96
CA ASP A 706 -33.14 27.16 4.24
C ASP A 706 -31.84 27.71 4.87
N ILE A 707 -31.33 28.82 4.35
CA ILE A 707 -30.06 29.46 4.77
C ILE A 707 -30.37 30.89 5.23
N MET A 708 -30.29 31.14 6.53
CA MET A 708 -30.61 32.48 7.09
C MET A 708 -29.50 33.48 6.78
N TYR A 709 -29.86 34.72 6.40
CA TYR A 709 -28.88 35.79 6.16
C TYR A 709 -27.99 36.03 7.38
N GLY A 710 -28.58 36.06 8.58
CA GLY A 710 -27.83 36.22 9.83
C GLY A 710 -26.87 35.07 10.16
N ASN A 711 -26.99 33.93 9.47
CA ASN A 711 -26.06 32.82 9.61
C ASN A 711 -24.97 32.80 8.54
N ILE A 712 -25.03 33.64 7.50
CA ILE A 712 -23.99 33.75 6.47
C ILE A 712 -22.88 34.67 6.98
N LYS A 713 -21.67 34.11 7.15
CA LYS A 713 -20.47 34.83 7.56
C LYS A 713 -19.76 35.46 6.37
N HIS A 714 -19.60 34.69 5.29
CA HIS A 714 -18.98 35.15 4.04
C HIS A 714 -19.80 34.65 2.85
N ALA A 715 -19.92 35.50 1.83
CA ALA A 715 -20.51 35.15 0.55
C ALA A 715 -19.57 35.59 -0.56
N PHE A 716 -19.25 34.70 -1.50
CA PHE A 716 -18.48 35.05 -2.69
C PHE A 716 -19.15 34.50 -3.95
N PHE A 717 -18.98 35.24 -5.04
CA PHE A 717 -19.49 34.90 -6.36
C PHE A 717 -18.34 34.82 -7.34
N GLN A 718 -18.27 33.73 -8.09
CA GLN A 718 -17.27 33.49 -9.12
C GLN A 718 -17.97 33.43 -10.49
N PRO A 719 -17.71 34.41 -11.39
CA PRO A 719 -18.24 34.40 -12.74
C PRO A 719 -17.52 33.38 -13.64
N ALA A 720 -18.22 32.84 -14.64
CA ALA A 720 -17.64 31.95 -15.65
C ALA A 720 -16.87 32.73 -16.72
N GLU A 721 -15.66 33.21 -16.41
CA GLU A 721 -14.78 33.88 -17.38
C GLU A 721 -13.76 32.93 -18.05
N LYS A 722 -13.17 32.02 -17.26
CA LYS A 722 -12.18 31.02 -17.73
C LYS A 722 -12.51 29.59 -17.29
N GLU A 723 -13.60 29.42 -16.53
CA GLU A 723 -14.05 28.14 -15.98
C GLU A 723 -15.46 27.83 -16.48
N MET A 724 -15.76 26.53 -16.64
CA MET A 724 -17.07 26.08 -17.12
C MET A 724 -18.17 26.16 -16.04
N ILE A 725 -17.88 26.66 -14.83
CA ILE A 725 -18.81 26.69 -13.71
C ILE A 725 -18.97 28.12 -13.19
N THR A 726 -20.21 28.59 -13.05
CA THR A 726 -20.53 29.79 -12.27
C THR A 726 -20.88 29.36 -10.84
N LEU A 727 -20.24 29.94 -9.82
CA LEU A 727 -20.35 29.50 -8.42
C LEU A 727 -20.78 30.65 -7.49
N LEU A 728 -21.74 30.37 -6.62
CA LEU A 728 -22.13 31.19 -5.47
C LEU A 728 -21.86 30.39 -4.20
N HIS A 729 -20.99 30.87 -3.33
CA HIS A 729 -20.59 30.15 -2.11
C HIS A 729 -20.98 30.95 -0.86
N PHE A 730 -21.57 30.25 0.11
CA PHE A 730 -21.87 30.76 1.44
C PHE A 730 -21.11 29.96 2.51
N HIS A 731 -20.30 30.67 3.29
CA HIS A 731 -19.68 30.15 4.52
C HIS A 731 -20.48 30.65 5.73
N LEU A 732 -20.86 29.75 6.64
CA LEU A 732 -21.83 30.01 7.71
C LEU A 732 -21.17 30.11 9.09
N HIS A 733 -21.73 30.97 9.96
CA HIS A 733 -21.35 31.07 11.37
C HIS A 733 -21.59 29.75 12.11
N ASN A 734 -22.80 29.22 11.98
CA ASN A 734 -23.23 27.97 12.58
C ASN A 734 -23.50 26.92 11.52
N HIS A 735 -23.18 25.67 11.84
CA HIS A 735 -23.45 24.54 10.97
C HIS A 735 -24.94 24.41 10.68
N ILE A 736 -25.28 24.04 9.45
CA ILE A 736 -26.62 23.60 9.05
C ILE A 736 -26.56 22.18 8.52
N MET A 737 -27.73 21.55 8.36
CA MET A 737 -27.85 20.27 7.67
C MET A 737 -28.27 20.50 6.23
N VAL A 738 -27.51 19.92 5.31
CA VAL A 738 -27.91 19.76 3.91
C VAL A 738 -28.12 18.26 3.68
N GLY A 739 -29.38 17.84 3.62
CA GLY A 739 -29.75 16.42 3.69
C GLY A 739 -29.24 15.76 4.98
N ASN A 740 -28.33 14.80 4.84
CA ASN A 740 -27.72 14.07 5.98
C ASN A 740 -26.31 14.58 6.34
N LYS A 741 -25.81 15.64 5.69
CA LYS A 741 -24.47 16.18 5.95
C LYS A 741 -24.54 17.49 6.75
N LYS A 742 -23.84 17.53 7.88
CA LYS A 742 -23.58 18.75 8.65
C LYS A 742 -22.48 19.56 7.96
N THR A 743 -22.73 20.82 7.62
CA THR A 743 -21.77 21.67 6.90
C THR A 743 -21.83 23.13 7.35
N LYS A 744 -20.72 23.85 7.21
CA LYS A 744 -20.65 25.31 7.25
C LYS A 744 -20.56 25.94 5.87
N ASP A 745 -20.24 25.15 4.86
CA ASP A 745 -20.01 25.62 3.50
C ASP A 745 -21.13 25.09 2.62
N VAL A 746 -21.82 26.01 1.94
CA VAL A 746 -22.89 25.70 0.99
C VAL A 746 -22.61 26.43 -0.31
N GLN A 747 -22.55 25.68 -1.40
CA GLN A 747 -22.26 26.21 -2.73
C GLN A 747 -23.42 25.95 -3.68
N PHE A 748 -23.73 26.94 -4.51
CA PHE A 748 -24.67 26.84 -5.60
C PHE A 748 -23.93 27.05 -6.92
N TYR A 749 -24.11 26.18 -7.90
CA TYR A 749 -23.36 26.28 -9.15
C TYR A 749 -24.16 25.88 -10.39
N VAL A 750 -23.77 26.44 -11.53
CA VAL A 750 -24.31 26.11 -12.86
C VAL A 750 -23.14 25.71 -13.76
N GLU A 751 -23.28 24.62 -14.50
CA GLU A 751 -22.32 24.19 -15.53
C GLU A 751 -22.71 24.82 -16.87
N VAL A 752 -21.86 25.68 -17.41
CA VAL A 752 -22.05 26.37 -18.69
C VAL A 752 -21.51 25.49 -19.81
N MET A 753 -22.24 24.44 -20.19
CA MET A 753 -21.93 23.63 -21.38
C MET A 753 -23.08 23.55 -22.42
N ASP A 754 -24.19 24.30 -22.28
CA ASP A 754 -25.36 24.14 -23.17
C ASP A 754 -26.04 25.43 -23.66
N VAL A 755 -25.32 26.57 -23.76
CA VAL A 755 -25.89 27.83 -24.34
C VAL A 755 -25.15 28.33 -25.60
N VAL A 756 -24.30 27.50 -26.21
CA VAL A 756 -23.60 27.86 -27.47
C VAL A 756 -24.22 27.17 -28.72
N GLN A 757 -25.29 26.37 -28.58
CA GLN A 757 -25.94 25.68 -29.71
C GLN A 757 -27.24 26.29 -30.25
N THR A 758 -27.64 27.50 -29.85
CA THR A 758 -28.87 28.15 -30.36
C THR A 758 -28.69 29.60 -30.81
N VAL A 759 -27.56 29.91 -31.48
CA VAL A 759 -27.37 31.19 -32.19
C VAL A 759 -27.44 31.03 -33.73
N GLY A 760 -27.75 29.83 -34.23
CA GLY A 760 -27.86 29.54 -35.68
C GLY A 760 -29.26 29.35 -36.25
N GLY A 761 -30.33 29.50 -35.46
CA GLY A 761 -31.70 29.21 -35.89
C GLY A 761 -32.49 30.47 -36.26
N SER A 762 -32.43 30.85 -37.53
CA SER A 762 -33.22 31.96 -38.09
C SER A 762 -34.70 31.85 -37.75
N ARG A 763 -35.29 32.97 -37.30
CA ARG A 763 -36.73 33.21 -37.32
C ARG A 763 -37.32 32.83 -38.69
N ARG A 764 -38.35 32.00 -38.69
CA ARG A 764 -39.45 32.09 -39.67
C ARG A 764 -40.74 32.23 -38.90
N SER A 765 -41.38 33.37 -39.12
CA SER A 765 -42.77 33.63 -38.75
C SER A 765 -43.71 32.89 -39.71
N ALA A 766 -44.73 32.24 -39.17
CA ALA A 766 -46.10 32.13 -39.71
C ALA A 766 -46.92 31.43 -38.61
N LEU A 767 -47.82 32.12 -37.90
CA LEU A 767 -49.23 32.30 -38.29
C LEU A 767 -49.90 30.96 -38.65
N GLU A 768 -50.51 30.34 -37.65
CA GLU A 768 -51.87 29.79 -37.69
C GLU A 768 -52.33 29.54 -36.24
N GLY A 769 -53.34 30.30 -35.79
CA GLY A 769 -53.95 30.24 -34.46
C GLY A 769 -53.74 31.48 -33.61
#